data_AF-A0A3D8RU82-F1
#
_entry.id   AF-A0A3D8RU82-F1
#
_cell.length_a   1.000
_cell.length_b   1.000
_cell.length_c   1.000
_cell.angle_alpha   90.00
_cell.angle_beta   90.00
_cell.angle_gamma   90.00
#
_symmetry.space_group_name_H-M   'P 1'
#
loop_
_entity.id
_entity.type
_entity.pdbx_description
1 polymer ?
#
loop_
_entity_poly.entity_id
_entity_poly.type
_entity_poly.pdbx_seq_one_letter_code
_entity_poly.pdbx_strand_id
1 'polypeptide(L)'
;MRTTLAAGIALFSAVCCHCSSPAYYATTNSTNATATAACAIVSSLSAAQIATAPSATPTVDAALAYECLNSVPLNKTAALALVDACEPYIEWQSDLAYLKDPPATYFYPPHDVLGTLASVKANLEADVYANEYLFQVDLYQVFAPAHDGHFVLYPDALTKAIEFGRGVPIVSISKDGVEIPKIYSYYDVVADPSTAPVLLEVNGVDAATFIEDFAFTASFNQDKDAAYNTMFFEKAFVAGGVGTGYFSINGRVRYIYPGANTTYTWDNGTTNLVNNVAHVKGDFTGVTDGLSFYQTFCAYTTTQATAATAATQATPVPTGPTGYPPPVVSSNDTIVSGYFLDTPGFEDVAVLSLLAMESESPAEFQAVVQAFLADAVAAGKTKLVLDLQANPGGYILQGYDTFRQLFPQILQRDYTRFRENEQLLTIADIFSDAIPANYTPQTASADTIGYYESFFNWRYDYNVTEQPFPSFDAKFAPHEFMGDDYTSIVRWNFNDPLTTINSTWGFGIDITGYGSRQNFTQPFAAENIIILYDGYCASTCIILSEFLKWDAGVKSVAMGGRPNKDPIQGMGGVKGAQSFGWSDILYEAEAALAIATPEQAAILNKLNDIPIQRSSSNSVNLRDLITPNHLVDQTPAQMVAEYSDCRLYWTAPMITDVSKVWEAVATAAWGGGSCAEGAISNSTKRGIDAPVRGRSPWEKREAARKRANMVIPRDSKPGPLFAASRQGTKAIP
;
A
#
# COMPACT_ATOMS: atom_id res chain seq x y z
N MET A 1 57.90 8.84 20.67
CA MET A 1 57.97 8.90 22.14
C MET A 1 56.63 9.43 22.65
N ARG A 2 55.92 8.57 23.40
CA ARG A 2 54.90 8.83 24.44
C ARG A 2 53.79 9.89 24.23
N THR A 3 52.55 9.33 24.18
CA THR A 3 51.30 9.73 24.89
C THR A 3 50.66 11.08 24.52
N THR A 4 49.34 11.24 24.34
CA THR A 4 48.19 10.64 25.04
C THR A 4 46.88 10.94 24.27
N LEU A 5 45.87 10.07 24.43
CA LEU A 5 44.46 10.25 24.03
C LEU A 5 43.80 11.47 24.68
N ALA A 6 42.85 12.10 23.99
CA ALA A 6 41.73 12.81 24.61
C ALA A 6 40.47 12.67 23.73
N ALA A 7 39.43 12.09 24.32
CA ALA A 7 38.08 12.02 23.80
C ALA A 7 37.41 13.40 23.91
N GLY A 8 36.69 13.81 22.85
CA GLY A 8 35.87 15.01 22.81
C GLY A 8 34.40 14.63 22.67
N ILE A 9 33.67 14.74 23.78
CA ILE A 9 32.21 14.62 23.87
C ILE A 9 31.60 15.88 23.25
N ALA A 10 30.75 15.73 22.22
CA ALA A 10 29.93 16.81 21.70
C ALA A 10 28.57 16.81 22.43
N LEU A 11 28.38 17.81 23.30
CA LEU A 11 27.08 18.12 23.91
C LEU A 11 26.14 18.71 22.83
N PHE A 12 24.99 18.08 22.63
CA PHE A 12 23.82 18.74 22.04
C PHE A 12 23.13 19.57 23.12
N SER A 13 23.08 20.89 22.92
CA SER A 13 22.32 21.82 23.75
C SER A 13 20.82 21.64 23.50
N ALA A 14 20.11 21.14 24.51
CA ALA A 14 18.67 21.29 24.63
C ALA A 14 18.34 22.76 24.95
N VAL A 15 17.56 23.40 24.08
CA VAL A 15 16.97 24.71 24.37
C VAL A 15 15.74 24.48 25.24
N CYS A 16 15.89 24.73 26.54
CA CYS A 16 14.78 24.79 27.50
C CYS A 16 13.89 26.00 27.20
N CYS A 17 12.68 25.76 26.71
CA CYS A 17 11.61 26.76 26.76
C CYS A 17 10.89 26.65 28.11
N HIS A 18 10.67 27.80 28.74
CA HIS A 18 10.30 27.95 30.15
C HIS A 18 8.88 27.45 30.46
N CYS A 19 8.77 26.58 31.46
CA CYS A 19 7.52 26.31 32.17
C CYS A 19 6.99 27.59 32.82
N SER A 20 5.86 28.09 32.33
CA SER A 20 5.01 29.01 33.07
C SER A 20 3.90 28.19 33.74
N SER A 21 3.87 28.20 35.06
CA SER A 21 2.91 27.47 35.90
C SER A 21 1.47 27.88 35.61
N PRO A 22 0.49 26.95 35.58
CA PRO A 22 -0.92 27.33 35.62
C PRO A 22 -1.28 27.80 37.04
N ALA A 23 -1.84 28.99 37.13
CA ALA A 23 -2.46 29.48 38.36
C ALA A 23 -3.66 28.60 38.73
N TYR A 24 -3.66 28.08 39.95
CA TYR A 24 -4.80 27.41 40.57
C TYR A 24 -5.99 28.38 40.63
N TYR A 25 -7.02 28.15 39.81
CA TYR A 25 -8.34 28.71 40.05
C TYR A 25 -9.11 27.78 40.97
N ALA A 26 -9.48 28.32 42.13
CA ALA A 26 -10.31 27.64 43.11
C ALA A 26 -11.68 27.28 42.51
N THR A 27 -12.05 26.01 42.61
CA THR A 27 -13.36 25.48 42.25
C THR A 27 -14.44 26.04 43.17
N THR A 28 -15.27 26.96 42.65
CA THR A 28 -16.58 27.26 43.23
C THR A 28 -17.60 26.26 42.70
N ASN A 29 -18.07 25.38 43.57
CA ASN A 29 -19.21 24.49 43.32
C ASN A 29 -20.46 25.32 43.01
N SER A 30 -20.89 25.35 41.74
CA SER A 30 -22.25 25.74 41.36
C SER A 30 -22.99 24.51 40.84
N THR A 31 -23.93 24.01 41.64
CA THR A 31 -24.99 23.11 41.21
C THR A 31 -25.83 23.77 40.12
N ASN A 32 -25.84 23.24 38.88
CA ASN A 32 -26.82 23.60 37.84
C ASN A 32 -26.81 22.57 36.70
N ALA A 33 -27.99 22.05 36.36
CA ALA A 33 -28.39 21.25 35.19
C ALA A 33 -27.45 20.11 34.74
N THR A 34 -27.93 18.87 34.70
CA THR A 34 -27.25 17.72 34.07
C THR A 34 -26.86 18.06 32.64
N ALA A 35 -25.60 18.43 32.41
CA ALA A 35 -25.05 18.60 31.07
C ALA A 35 -25.19 17.26 30.33
N THR A 36 -25.87 17.27 29.19
CA THR A 36 -26.01 16.10 28.33
C THR A 36 -24.62 15.64 27.88
N ALA A 37 -24.30 14.36 28.06
CA ALA A 37 -23.00 13.80 27.66
C ALA A 37 -22.76 13.99 26.14
N ALA A 38 -21.54 14.34 25.75
CA ALA A 38 -21.18 14.64 24.36
C ALA A 38 -21.61 13.54 23.37
N CYS A 39 -21.42 12.26 23.74
CA CYS A 39 -21.85 11.14 22.90
C CYS A 39 -23.38 11.07 22.67
N ALA A 40 -24.20 11.43 23.66
CA ALA A 40 -25.65 11.53 23.46
C ALA A 40 -26.02 12.64 22.48
N ILE A 41 -25.30 13.76 22.50
CA ILE A 41 -25.51 14.86 21.54
C ILE A 41 -25.14 14.38 20.13
N VAL A 42 -23.97 13.75 19.95
CA VAL A 42 -23.55 13.14 18.68
C VAL A 42 -24.61 12.17 18.15
N SER A 43 -25.09 11.27 19.00
CA SER A 43 -26.16 10.30 18.66
C SER A 43 -27.43 11.02 18.18
N SER A 44 -27.89 12.05 18.91
CA SER A 44 -29.11 12.79 18.57
C SER A 44 -29.01 13.56 17.24
N LEU A 45 -27.86 14.21 16.99
CA LEU A 45 -27.62 14.97 15.76
C LEU A 45 -27.45 14.06 14.55
N SER A 46 -26.78 12.93 14.74
CA SER A 46 -26.63 11.90 13.70
C SER A 46 -27.99 11.33 13.30
N ALA A 47 -28.80 10.89 14.28
CA ALA A 47 -30.13 10.34 14.03
C ALA A 47 -31.06 11.32 13.31
N ALA A 48 -31.02 12.62 13.67
CA ALA A 48 -31.82 13.65 13.00
C ALA A 48 -31.44 13.85 11.52
N GLN A 49 -30.15 13.79 11.20
CA GLN A 49 -29.65 13.88 9.83
C GLN A 49 -30.02 12.63 9.02
N ILE A 50 -29.84 11.42 9.58
CA ILE A 50 -30.21 10.16 8.92
C ILE A 50 -31.71 10.13 8.61
N ALA A 51 -32.56 10.61 9.53
CA ALA A 51 -34.00 10.70 9.30
C ALA A 51 -34.38 11.61 8.12
N THR A 52 -33.53 12.59 7.80
CA THR A 52 -33.74 13.54 6.70
C THR A 52 -33.09 13.08 5.40
N ALA A 53 -31.91 12.47 5.48
CA ALA A 53 -31.13 11.99 4.34
C ALA A 53 -30.49 10.61 4.67
N PRO A 54 -31.24 9.50 4.52
CA PRO A 54 -30.79 8.19 4.97
C PRO A 54 -29.51 7.65 4.31
N SER A 55 -29.16 8.17 3.13
CA SER A 55 -27.97 7.78 2.38
C SER A 55 -26.76 8.69 2.61
N ALA A 56 -26.90 9.78 3.36
CA ALA A 56 -25.80 10.70 3.65
C ALA A 56 -25.11 10.31 4.96
N THR A 57 -23.78 10.35 4.99
CA THR A 57 -23.03 10.25 6.26
C THR A 57 -23.24 11.51 7.09
N PRO A 58 -23.81 11.43 8.30
CA PRO A 58 -24.04 12.59 9.15
C PRO A 58 -22.73 13.26 9.57
N THR A 59 -22.81 14.56 9.81
CA THR A 59 -21.67 15.36 10.31
C THR A 59 -22.03 16.09 11.60
N VAL A 60 -21.06 16.22 12.50
CA VAL A 60 -21.15 17.04 13.72
C VAL A 60 -19.89 17.91 13.85
N ASP A 61 -19.90 18.88 14.76
CA ASP A 61 -18.69 19.66 15.05
C ASP A 61 -17.56 18.75 15.54
N ALA A 62 -16.34 18.94 15.01
CA ALA A 62 -15.21 18.08 15.34
C ALA A 62 -14.89 18.09 16.85
N ALA A 63 -15.06 19.24 17.52
CA ALA A 63 -14.85 19.36 18.96
C ALA A 63 -15.83 18.48 19.76
N LEU A 64 -17.11 18.45 19.37
CA LEU A 64 -18.13 17.64 20.04
C LEU A 64 -17.82 16.14 19.90
N ALA A 65 -17.41 15.71 18.70
CA ALA A 65 -16.99 14.33 18.47
C ALA A 65 -15.74 13.97 19.27
N TYR A 66 -14.75 14.86 19.33
CA TYR A 66 -13.54 14.70 20.13
C TYR A 66 -13.84 14.59 21.63
N GLU A 67 -14.77 15.38 22.15
CA GLU A 67 -15.26 15.27 23.53
C GLU A 67 -15.95 13.93 23.81
N CYS A 68 -16.75 13.42 22.86
CA CYS A 68 -17.33 12.09 22.97
C CYS A 68 -16.24 11.01 23.07
N LEU A 69 -15.25 11.01 22.16
CA LEU A 69 -14.15 10.04 22.18
C LEU A 69 -13.33 10.11 23.48
N ASN A 70 -13.07 11.30 24.00
CA ASN A 70 -12.35 11.47 25.27
C ASN A 70 -13.15 11.05 26.51
N SER A 71 -14.47 10.87 26.39
CA SER A 71 -15.31 10.36 27.47
C SER A 71 -15.31 8.83 27.60
N VAL A 72 -14.73 8.11 26.63
CA VAL A 72 -14.74 6.64 26.56
C VAL A 72 -13.79 6.05 27.61
N PRO A 73 -14.28 5.33 28.64
CA PRO A 73 -13.43 4.84 29.71
C PRO A 73 -12.43 3.79 29.20
N LEU A 74 -11.19 3.85 29.70
CA LEU A 74 -10.15 2.86 29.41
C LEU A 74 -10.48 1.53 30.09
N ASN A 75 -10.47 0.43 29.33
CA ASN A 75 -10.43 -0.92 29.88
C ASN A 75 -9.01 -1.46 29.82
N LYS A 76 -8.21 -1.20 30.86
CA LYS A 76 -6.78 -1.54 30.90
C LYS A 76 -6.50 -3.01 30.63
N THR A 77 -7.30 -3.93 31.15
CA THR A 77 -7.11 -5.38 30.91
C THR A 77 -7.32 -5.74 29.44
N ALA A 78 -8.37 -5.20 28.81
CA ALA A 78 -8.63 -5.44 27.39
C ALA A 78 -7.60 -4.75 26.48
N ALA A 79 -7.11 -3.57 26.88
CA ALA A 79 -6.06 -2.85 26.16
C ALA A 79 -4.71 -3.59 26.20
N LEU A 80 -4.31 -4.12 27.37
CA LEU A 80 -3.11 -4.95 27.50
C LEU A 80 -3.23 -6.23 26.65
N ALA A 81 -4.38 -6.90 26.69
CA ALA A 81 -4.64 -8.09 25.88
C ALA A 81 -4.56 -7.79 24.36
N LEU A 82 -5.06 -6.62 23.94
CA LEU A 82 -4.94 -6.18 22.55
C LEU A 82 -3.47 -5.98 22.15
N VAL A 83 -2.70 -5.25 22.94
CA VAL A 83 -1.28 -4.98 22.64
C VAL A 83 -0.46 -6.28 22.58
N ASP A 84 -0.65 -7.18 23.55
CA ASP A 84 0.01 -8.48 23.57
C ASP A 84 -0.34 -9.34 22.34
N ALA A 85 -1.60 -9.28 21.90
CA ALA A 85 -2.07 -10.04 20.76
C ALA A 85 -1.65 -9.43 19.40
N CYS A 86 -1.21 -8.17 19.35
CA CYS A 86 -0.71 -7.55 18.11
C CYS A 86 0.69 -8.05 17.74
N GLU A 87 1.56 -8.31 18.72
CA GLU A 87 2.97 -8.64 18.50
C GLU A 87 3.17 -9.84 17.55
N PRO A 88 2.47 -10.98 17.70
CA PRO A 88 2.62 -12.12 16.78
C PRO A 88 2.25 -11.83 15.33
N TYR A 89 1.38 -10.85 15.07
CA TYR A 89 1.02 -10.43 13.71
C TYR A 89 2.02 -9.43 13.14
N ILE A 90 2.55 -8.52 13.97
CA ILE A 90 3.56 -7.54 13.54
C ILE A 90 4.82 -8.24 13.04
N GLU A 91 5.20 -9.38 13.62
CA GLU A 91 6.33 -10.21 13.16
C GLU A 91 6.23 -10.71 11.69
N TRP A 92 5.06 -10.59 11.06
CA TRP A 92 4.88 -10.90 9.64
C TRP A 92 5.21 -9.75 8.70
N GLN A 93 5.41 -8.54 9.22
CA GLN A 93 5.81 -7.39 8.42
C GLN A 93 7.22 -7.63 7.85
N SER A 94 7.34 -7.56 6.52
CA SER A 94 8.55 -7.99 5.80
C SER A 94 9.77 -7.08 6.00
N ASP A 95 9.58 -5.80 6.34
CA ASP A 95 10.62 -4.78 6.33
C ASP A 95 10.94 -4.19 7.72
N LEU A 96 10.58 -4.86 8.82
CA LEU A 96 10.77 -4.35 10.20
C LEU A 96 12.20 -3.88 10.48
N ALA A 97 13.22 -4.67 10.14
CA ALA A 97 14.61 -4.27 10.34
C ALA A 97 14.99 -3.02 9.52
N TYR A 98 14.45 -2.87 8.32
CA TYR A 98 14.69 -1.71 7.46
C TYR A 98 13.94 -0.48 7.95
N LEU A 99 12.73 -0.61 8.51
CA LEU A 99 12.03 0.52 9.13
C LEU A 99 12.81 1.05 10.34
N LYS A 100 13.42 0.15 11.11
CA LYS A 100 14.22 0.49 12.29
C LYS A 100 15.58 1.13 11.95
N ASP A 101 16.20 0.73 10.86
CA ASP A 101 17.49 1.28 10.39
C ASP A 101 17.46 1.47 8.85
N PRO A 102 16.70 2.46 8.36
CA PRO A 102 16.50 2.64 6.93
C PRO A 102 17.78 3.17 6.26
N PRO A 103 17.98 2.90 4.95
CA PRO A 103 19.05 3.50 4.19
C PRO A 103 19.02 5.02 4.30
N ALA A 104 20.18 5.68 4.28
CA ALA A 104 20.29 7.14 4.39
C ALA A 104 19.56 7.91 3.27
N THR A 105 19.18 7.24 2.19
CA THR A 105 18.39 7.79 1.08
C THR A 105 16.88 7.72 1.33
N TYR A 106 16.41 6.95 2.31
CA TYR A 106 15.02 6.91 2.71
C TYR A 106 14.65 8.23 3.40
N PHE A 107 13.49 8.78 3.06
CA PHE A 107 13.11 10.11 3.50
C PHE A 107 12.66 10.17 4.95
N TYR A 108 11.86 9.19 5.37
CA TYR A 108 11.26 9.20 6.70
C TYR A 108 12.27 8.78 7.77
N PRO A 109 12.07 9.24 9.02
CA PRO A 109 12.94 8.86 10.12
C PRO A 109 12.87 7.35 10.40
N PRO A 110 13.92 6.78 11.02
CA PRO A 110 13.87 5.42 11.54
C PRO A 110 12.71 5.24 12.53
N HIS A 111 12.02 4.11 12.44
CA HIS A 111 10.87 3.76 13.28
C HIS A 111 10.99 2.33 13.82
N ASP A 112 11.19 2.20 15.14
CA ASP A 112 11.23 0.90 15.82
C ASP A 112 9.81 0.48 16.19
N VAL A 113 9.14 -0.26 15.31
CA VAL A 113 7.74 -0.69 15.46
C VAL A 113 7.55 -1.49 16.76
N LEU A 114 8.36 -2.53 16.98
CA LEU A 114 8.25 -3.40 18.17
C LEU A 114 8.63 -2.64 19.45
N GLY A 115 9.65 -1.78 19.40
CA GLY A 115 10.01 -0.91 20.52
C GLY A 115 8.90 0.10 20.87
N THR A 116 8.20 0.62 19.87
CA THR A 116 7.04 1.53 20.06
C THR A 116 5.86 0.78 20.68
N LEU A 117 5.55 -0.43 20.20
CA LEU A 117 4.52 -1.29 20.79
C LEU A 117 4.81 -1.61 22.27
N ALA A 118 6.06 -1.95 22.58
CA ALA A 118 6.51 -2.18 23.96
C ALA A 118 6.35 -0.94 24.84
N SER A 119 6.57 0.26 24.29
CA SER A 119 6.36 1.53 24.99
C SER A 119 4.88 1.78 25.29
N VAL A 120 3.98 1.48 24.34
CA VAL A 120 2.52 1.53 24.55
C VAL A 120 2.10 0.59 25.68
N LYS A 121 2.63 -0.65 25.70
CA LYS A 121 2.39 -1.60 26.80
C LYS A 121 2.86 -1.05 28.14
N ALA A 122 4.07 -0.52 28.22
CA ALA A 122 4.62 0.07 29.44
C ALA A 122 3.78 1.26 29.95
N ASN A 123 3.29 2.10 29.04
CA ASN A 123 2.40 3.21 29.37
C ASN A 123 1.04 2.74 29.92
N LEU A 124 0.48 1.65 29.37
CA LEU A 124 -0.72 1.01 29.94
C LEU A 124 -0.45 0.49 31.35
N GLU A 125 0.64 -0.24 31.56
CA GLU A 125 1.04 -0.79 32.86
C GLU A 125 1.24 0.31 33.91
N ALA A 126 1.80 1.46 33.50
CA ALA A 126 2.05 2.63 34.34
C ALA A 126 0.86 3.60 34.50
N ASP A 127 -0.33 3.25 33.97
CA ASP A 127 -1.56 4.07 34.08
C ASP A 127 -1.41 5.49 33.48
N VAL A 128 -0.67 5.61 32.37
CA VAL A 128 -0.43 6.90 31.70
C VAL A 128 -1.66 7.40 30.95
N TYR A 129 -2.46 6.51 30.36
CA TYR A 129 -3.61 6.88 29.53
C TYR A 129 -4.86 7.18 30.36
N ALA A 130 -5.47 8.35 30.12
CA ALA A 130 -6.68 8.76 30.83
C ALA A 130 -7.96 8.07 30.34
N ASN A 131 -7.99 7.61 29.08
CA ASN A 131 -9.18 7.06 28.42
C ASN A 131 -8.79 6.11 27.26
N GLU A 132 -9.76 5.36 26.74
CA GLU A 132 -9.53 4.37 25.66
C GLU A 132 -9.04 5.05 24.38
N TYR A 133 -9.57 6.24 24.06
CA TYR A 133 -9.20 6.99 22.86
C TYR A 133 -7.72 7.37 22.84
N LEU A 134 -7.18 7.92 23.94
CA LEU A 134 -5.78 8.32 24.03
C LEU A 134 -4.83 7.11 23.97
N PHE A 135 -5.22 5.98 24.55
CA PHE A 135 -4.49 4.72 24.36
C PHE A 135 -4.43 4.33 22.87
N GLN A 136 -5.57 4.35 22.18
CA GLN A 136 -5.63 3.93 20.79
C GLN A 136 -4.98 4.91 19.81
N VAL A 137 -4.95 6.21 20.14
CA VAL A 137 -4.14 7.20 19.42
C VAL A 137 -2.65 6.82 19.48
N ASP A 138 -2.15 6.38 20.63
CA ASP A 138 -0.76 5.97 20.79
C ASP A 138 -0.48 4.60 20.15
N LEU A 139 -1.42 3.66 20.24
CA LEU A 139 -1.35 2.39 19.50
C LEU A 139 -1.31 2.61 17.98
N TYR A 140 -2.04 3.60 17.47
CA TYR A 140 -2.00 3.97 16.06
C TYR A 140 -0.60 4.47 15.63
N GLN A 141 0.16 5.09 16.53
CA GLN A 141 1.55 5.53 16.27
C GLN A 141 2.55 4.37 16.18
N VAL A 142 2.16 3.14 16.50
CA VAL A 142 2.98 1.95 16.19
C VAL A 142 3.04 1.74 14.67
N PHE A 143 1.97 2.09 13.94
CA PHE A 143 1.80 1.77 12.51
C PHE A 143 1.93 2.98 11.60
N ALA A 144 1.37 4.13 11.98
CA ALA A 144 1.31 5.31 11.11
C ALA A 144 2.68 5.82 10.63
N PRO A 145 3.72 5.92 11.50
CA PRO A 145 5.06 6.36 11.08
C PRO A 145 5.85 5.36 10.24
N ALA A 146 5.33 4.13 10.02
CA ALA A 146 5.96 3.18 9.13
C ALA A 146 5.82 3.59 7.64
N HIS A 147 4.86 4.46 7.32
CA HIS A 147 4.60 4.94 5.96
C HIS A 147 4.39 3.82 4.93
N ASP A 148 3.80 2.71 5.37
CA ASP A 148 3.52 1.54 4.56
C ASP A 148 2.00 1.33 4.43
N GLY A 149 1.47 1.43 3.21
CA GLY A 149 0.08 1.18 2.81
C GLY A 149 -0.51 -0.17 3.21
N HIS A 150 0.30 -1.22 3.26
CA HIS A 150 -0.07 -2.57 3.67
C HIS A 150 0.08 -2.80 5.17
N PHE A 151 0.85 -2.00 5.90
CA PHE A 151 1.02 -2.15 7.35
C PHE A 151 0.06 -1.23 8.11
N VAL A 152 -1.03 -1.80 8.65
CA VAL A 152 -2.00 -1.03 9.44
C VAL A 152 -2.53 -1.81 10.64
N LEU A 153 -2.90 -1.05 11.66
CA LEU A 153 -3.95 -1.38 12.61
C LEU A 153 -4.81 -0.12 12.77
N TYR A 154 -6.09 -0.22 12.45
CA TYR A 154 -7.08 0.82 12.72
C TYR A 154 -7.88 0.41 13.96
N PRO A 155 -7.46 0.80 15.17
CA PRO A 155 -8.06 0.31 16.40
C PRO A 155 -9.48 0.88 16.57
N ASP A 156 -10.34 0.12 17.23
CA ASP A 156 -11.79 0.29 17.15
C ASP A 156 -12.36 1.63 17.67
N ALA A 157 -12.00 2.05 18.88
CA ALA A 157 -12.45 3.31 19.46
C ALA A 157 -12.03 4.51 18.62
N LEU A 158 -10.83 4.46 18.04
CA LEU A 158 -10.30 5.50 17.17
C LEU A 158 -11.02 5.55 15.81
N THR A 159 -11.44 4.40 15.26
CA THR A 159 -11.70 4.29 13.82
C THR A 159 -13.08 3.77 13.42
N LYS A 160 -13.83 3.07 14.26
CA LYS A 160 -15.15 2.51 13.88
C LYS A 160 -16.24 3.56 13.79
N ALA A 161 -16.18 4.60 14.63
CA ALA A 161 -17.32 5.50 14.83
C ALA A 161 -17.22 6.84 14.09
N ILE A 162 -16.04 7.47 14.11
CA ILE A 162 -15.84 8.87 13.74
C ILE A 162 -14.64 9.01 12.81
N GLU A 163 -14.75 9.91 11.84
CA GLU A 163 -13.65 10.40 11.00
C GLU A 163 -13.65 11.93 10.99
N PHE A 164 -12.49 12.56 11.04
CA PHE A 164 -12.36 14.01 11.05
C PHE A 164 -12.05 14.57 9.66
N GLY A 165 -12.56 15.77 9.39
CA GLY A 165 -12.32 16.47 8.13
C GLY A 165 -12.36 17.99 8.25
N ARG A 166 -11.88 18.64 7.18
CA ARG A 166 -11.91 20.08 6.93
C ARG A 166 -12.82 20.37 5.73
N GLY A 167 -13.63 21.41 5.84
CA GLY A 167 -14.59 21.79 4.80
C GLY A 167 -14.01 22.50 3.57
N VAL A 168 -12.68 22.68 3.48
CA VAL A 168 -12.02 23.41 2.39
C VAL A 168 -11.05 22.48 1.67
N PRO A 169 -11.47 21.83 0.56
CA PRO A 169 -10.56 21.16 -0.35
C PRO A 169 -9.62 22.16 -1.01
N ILE A 170 -8.37 21.74 -1.24
CA ILE A 170 -7.30 22.59 -1.77
C ILE A 170 -6.71 21.97 -3.03
N VAL A 171 -6.09 22.82 -3.87
CA VAL A 171 -5.38 22.43 -5.10
C VAL A 171 -4.02 23.12 -5.16
N SER A 172 -3.04 22.47 -5.76
CA SER A 172 -1.70 23.01 -6.00
C SER A 172 -1.53 23.26 -7.49
N ILE A 173 -1.40 24.52 -7.92
CA ILE A 173 -1.49 24.92 -9.33
C ILE A 173 -0.31 25.79 -9.72
N SER A 174 0.37 25.41 -10.81
CA SER A 174 1.27 26.28 -11.55
C SER A 174 0.49 27.12 -12.56
N LYS A 175 0.83 28.39 -12.67
CA LYS A 175 0.17 29.34 -13.57
C LYS A 175 0.33 28.98 -15.05
N ASP A 176 1.51 28.49 -15.42
CA ASP A 176 1.91 28.22 -16.80
C ASP A 176 2.53 26.82 -16.98
N GLY A 177 2.53 25.99 -15.93
CA GLY A 177 3.19 24.68 -15.92
C GLY A 177 4.71 24.74 -15.67
N VAL A 178 5.28 25.93 -15.47
CA VAL A 178 6.72 26.17 -15.28
C VAL A 178 7.00 26.89 -13.96
N GLU A 179 6.18 27.89 -13.61
CA GLU A 179 6.23 28.58 -12.32
C GLU A 179 5.98 27.58 -11.19
N ILE A 180 6.65 27.79 -10.04
CA ILE A 180 6.44 26.96 -8.85
C ILE A 180 4.94 27.00 -8.46
N PRO A 181 4.31 25.83 -8.23
CA PRO A 181 2.90 25.78 -7.86
C PRO A 181 2.60 26.58 -6.59
N LYS A 182 1.41 27.18 -6.57
CA LYS A 182 0.83 27.81 -5.40
C LYS A 182 -0.43 27.08 -4.98
N ILE A 183 -0.80 27.23 -3.72
CA ILE A 183 -1.95 26.54 -3.13
C ILE A 183 -3.16 27.46 -3.19
N TYR A 184 -4.30 26.91 -3.59
CA TYR A 184 -5.57 27.61 -3.69
C TYR A 184 -6.70 26.77 -3.10
N SER A 185 -7.80 27.41 -2.75
CA SER A 185 -9.08 26.72 -2.54
C SER A 185 -9.56 26.10 -3.86
N TYR A 186 -9.99 24.83 -3.82
CA TYR A 186 -10.63 24.20 -4.98
C TYR A 186 -11.84 25.01 -5.46
N TYR A 187 -12.65 25.52 -4.52
CA TYR A 187 -13.87 26.24 -4.85
C TYR A 187 -13.59 27.57 -5.57
N ASP A 188 -12.54 28.30 -5.17
CA ASP A 188 -12.18 29.57 -5.80
C ASP A 188 -11.62 29.35 -7.21
N VAL A 189 -10.82 28.29 -7.41
CA VAL A 189 -10.27 27.91 -8.72
C VAL A 189 -11.37 27.51 -9.69
N VAL A 190 -12.38 26.75 -9.23
CA VAL A 190 -13.51 26.35 -10.07
C VAL A 190 -14.43 27.54 -10.38
N ALA A 191 -14.55 28.50 -9.47
CA ALA A 191 -15.35 29.70 -9.68
C ALA A 191 -14.70 30.64 -10.70
N ASP A 192 -13.44 31.03 -10.49
CA ASP A 192 -12.64 31.81 -11.44
C ASP A 192 -11.13 31.73 -11.07
N PRO A 193 -10.34 30.93 -11.81
CA PRO A 193 -8.92 30.75 -11.49
C PRO A 193 -8.09 32.03 -11.69
N SER A 194 -8.60 33.03 -12.41
CA SER A 194 -7.88 34.30 -12.63
C SER A 194 -7.93 35.24 -11.44
N THR A 195 -8.86 35.01 -10.50
CA THR A 195 -9.06 35.84 -9.31
C THR A 195 -8.92 35.06 -8.00
N ALA A 196 -8.71 33.74 -8.07
CA ALA A 196 -8.52 32.88 -6.90
C ALA A 196 -7.32 33.36 -6.05
N PRO A 197 -7.52 33.67 -4.76
CA PRO A 197 -6.45 34.11 -3.90
C PRO A 197 -5.55 32.95 -3.50
N VAL A 198 -4.26 33.22 -3.31
CA VAL A 198 -3.28 32.22 -2.88
C VAL A 198 -3.42 31.99 -1.38
N LEU A 199 -3.46 30.72 -0.97
CA LEU A 199 -3.39 30.34 0.43
C LEU A 199 -1.95 30.51 0.93
N LEU A 200 -1.75 31.45 1.86
CA LEU A 200 -0.44 31.76 2.43
C LEU A 200 -0.17 30.97 3.71
N GLU A 201 -1.16 30.90 4.59
CA GLU A 201 -0.99 30.25 5.90
C GLU A 201 -2.20 29.41 6.28
N VAL A 202 -1.92 28.29 6.95
CA VAL A 202 -2.91 27.47 7.66
C VAL A 202 -2.55 27.49 9.14
N ASN A 203 -3.47 27.93 9.99
CA ASN A 203 -3.25 28.09 11.43
C ASN A 203 -2.01 28.93 11.78
N GLY A 204 -1.69 29.94 10.97
CA GLY A 204 -0.54 30.84 11.16
C GLY A 204 0.81 30.21 10.80
N VAL A 205 0.82 29.04 10.16
CA VAL A 205 2.01 28.39 9.60
C VAL A 205 1.94 28.50 8.08
N ASP A 206 3.07 28.70 7.41
CA ASP A 206 3.16 28.64 5.94
C ASP A 206 2.39 27.42 5.39
N ALA A 207 1.53 27.66 4.39
CA ALA A 207 0.55 26.68 3.96
C ALA A 207 1.20 25.38 3.46
N ALA A 208 2.27 25.48 2.66
CA ALA A 208 2.96 24.30 2.15
C ALA A 208 3.60 23.50 3.30
N THR A 209 4.27 24.20 4.22
CA THR A 209 4.88 23.59 5.42
C THR A 209 3.83 22.87 6.27
N PHE A 210 2.70 23.52 6.56
CA PHE A 210 1.62 22.91 7.35
C PHE A 210 1.07 21.63 6.69
N ILE A 211 0.88 21.67 5.37
CA ILE A 211 0.32 20.53 4.61
C ILE A 211 1.33 19.37 4.55
N GLU A 212 2.61 19.66 4.34
CA GLU A 212 3.69 18.67 4.42
C GLU A 212 3.73 18.00 5.80
N ASP A 213 3.83 18.80 6.87
CA ASP A 213 3.89 18.29 8.23
C ASP A 213 2.66 17.43 8.57
N PHE A 214 1.48 17.88 8.18
CA PHE A 214 0.25 17.12 8.41
C PHE A 214 0.20 15.81 7.60
N ALA A 215 0.62 15.81 6.33
CA ALA A 215 0.70 14.61 5.52
C ALA A 215 1.66 13.58 6.13
N PHE A 216 2.84 14.02 6.56
CA PHE A 216 3.89 13.15 7.09
C PHE A 216 3.58 12.58 8.48
N THR A 217 2.50 13.00 9.15
CA THR A 217 2.10 12.39 10.42
C THR A 217 1.66 10.93 10.27
N ALA A 218 1.03 10.59 9.14
CA ALA A 218 0.41 9.29 8.98
C ALA A 218 0.25 8.84 7.52
N SER A 219 0.91 9.50 6.56
CA SER A 219 0.82 9.10 5.15
C SER A 219 1.08 7.61 4.96
N PHE A 220 0.33 6.99 4.06
CA PHE A 220 0.60 5.60 3.65
C PHE A 220 1.64 5.52 2.52
N ASN A 221 2.05 6.66 1.97
CA ASN A 221 3.03 6.79 0.92
C ASN A 221 4.45 6.84 1.49
N GLN A 222 5.37 6.14 0.84
CA GLN A 222 6.80 6.09 1.16
C GLN A 222 7.56 7.29 0.61
N ASP A 223 6.96 7.98 -0.36
CA ASP A 223 7.50 9.19 -0.97
C ASP A 223 6.82 10.45 -0.42
N LYS A 224 7.64 11.45 -0.09
CA LYS A 224 7.21 12.74 0.44
C LYS A 224 6.39 13.57 -0.54
N ASP A 225 6.70 13.50 -1.83
CA ASP A 225 6.03 14.29 -2.84
C ASP A 225 4.69 13.63 -3.21
N ALA A 226 4.61 12.30 -3.19
CA ALA A 226 3.36 11.56 -3.22
C ALA A 226 2.47 11.83 -2.00
N ALA A 227 3.03 11.75 -0.78
CA ALA A 227 2.30 12.08 0.45
C ALA A 227 1.73 13.51 0.38
N TYR A 228 2.53 14.48 -0.09
CA TYR A 228 2.07 15.84 -0.33
C TYR A 228 0.95 15.90 -1.37
N ASN A 229 1.09 15.22 -2.52
CA ASN A 229 0.07 15.18 -3.56
C ASN A 229 -1.28 14.68 -3.05
N THR A 230 -1.29 13.65 -2.21
CA THR A 230 -2.55 13.08 -1.68
C THR A 230 -3.38 14.07 -0.88
N MET A 231 -2.79 15.17 -0.41
CA MET A 231 -3.48 16.21 0.33
C MET A 231 -4.42 17.04 -0.54
N PHE A 232 -4.17 17.08 -1.86
CA PHE A 232 -4.86 17.96 -2.80
C PHE A 232 -5.99 17.24 -3.51
N PHE A 233 -6.97 18.03 -3.96
CA PHE A 233 -7.97 17.57 -4.89
C PHE A 233 -7.33 17.26 -6.24
N GLU A 234 -7.72 16.12 -6.82
CA GLU A 234 -7.48 15.81 -8.21
C GLU A 234 -8.66 15.03 -8.81
N LYS A 235 -8.80 15.08 -10.13
CA LYS A 235 -9.95 14.45 -10.81
C LYS A 235 -9.94 12.94 -10.69
N ALA A 236 -8.77 12.31 -10.73
CA ALA A 236 -8.62 10.87 -10.57
C ALA A 236 -9.04 10.40 -9.17
N PHE A 237 -8.81 11.18 -8.11
CA PHE A 237 -9.32 10.87 -6.76
C PHE A 237 -10.85 10.82 -6.69
N VAL A 238 -11.56 11.68 -7.43
CA VAL A 238 -13.03 11.60 -7.50
C VAL A 238 -13.46 10.33 -8.23
N ALA A 239 -12.82 10.03 -9.35
CA ALA A 239 -13.14 8.86 -10.18
C ALA A 239 -12.83 7.53 -9.47
N GLY A 240 -11.69 7.44 -8.76
CA GLY A 240 -11.24 6.29 -7.99
C GLY A 240 -11.81 6.20 -6.57
N GLY A 241 -12.78 7.06 -6.21
CA GLY A 241 -13.45 6.98 -4.90
C GLY A 241 -12.64 7.48 -3.69
N VAL A 242 -11.49 8.13 -3.92
CA VAL A 242 -10.62 8.70 -2.87
C VAL A 242 -11.19 10.03 -2.32
N GLY A 243 -11.96 10.77 -3.12
CA GLY A 243 -12.67 11.99 -2.70
C GLY A 243 -11.94 13.29 -3.07
N THR A 244 -11.91 14.26 -2.14
CA THR A 244 -11.50 15.65 -2.40
C THR A 244 -10.08 16.00 -1.91
N GLY A 245 -9.24 14.98 -1.71
CA GLY A 245 -7.90 15.13 -1.14
C GLY A 245 -7.87 15.05 0.39
N TYR A 246 -6.80 14.48 0.93
CA TYR A 246 -6.65 14.14 2.36
C TYR A 246 -6.50 15.34 3.29
N PHE A 247 -6.27 16.55 2.76
CA PHE A 247 -6.37 17.76 3.57
C PHE A 247 -7.80 18.00 4.05
N SER A 248 -8.77 17.70 3.18
CA SER A 248 -10.19 17.81 3.44
C SER A 248 -10.69 16.60 4.22
N ILE A 249 -10.55 15.39 3.70
CA ILE A 249 -11.00 14.16 4.37
C ILE A 249 -10.38 12.93 3.70
N ASN A 250 -10.54 11.75 4.30
CA ASN A 250 -9.99 10.46 3.89
C ASN A 250 -8.50 10.35 4.20
N GLY A 251 -7.89 9.27 3.69
CA GLY A 251 -6.51 8.93 4.02
C GLY A 251 -6.34 8.62 5.51
N ARG A 252 -5.11 8.31 5.90
CA ARG A 252 -4.79 7.92 7.29
C ARG A 252 -4.95 9.06 8.30
N VAL A 253 -4.77 10.29 7.83
CA VAL A 253 -4.91 11.50 8.65
C VAL A 253 -6.34 11.77 9.13
N ARG A 254 -7.37 11.14 8.55
CA ARG A 254 -8.78 11.30 8.99
C ARG A 254 -9.04 10.85 10.43
N TYR A 255 -8.16 10.06 11.02
CA TYR A 255 -8.28 9.63 12.42
C TYR A 255 -7.56 10.56 13.40
N ILE A 256 -6.86 11.58 12.90
CA ILE A 256 -6.17 12.58 13.70
C ILE A 256 -7.10 13.78 13.87
N TYR A 257 -7.41 14.14 15.12
CA TYR A 257 -8.25 15.29 15.41
C TYR A 257 -7.56 16.60 14.93
N PRO A 258 -8.13 17.34 13.97
CA PRO A 258 -7.49 18.51 13.38
C PRO A 258 -7.66 19.79 14.23
N GLY A 259 -8.23 19.68 15.43
CA GLY A 259 -8.71 20.81 16.22
C GLY A 259 -10.16 21.20 15.88
N ALA A 260 -10.73 22.11 16.66
CA ALA A 260 -12.13 22.52 16.50
C ALA A 260 -12.38 23.32 15.22
N ASN A 261 -11.36 24.06 14.77
CA ASN A 261 -11.41 24.93 13.60
C ASN A 261 -10.04 24.99 12.91
N THR A 262 -10.05 25.43 11.66
CA THR A 262 -8.86 25.72 10.86
C THR A 262 -8.93 27.15 10.37
N THR A 263 -7.85 27.91 10.55
CA THR A 263 -7.70 29.28 10.05
C THR A 263 -6.95 29.27 8.72
N TYR A 264 -7.45 29.99 7.73
CA TYR A 264 -6.84 30.16 6.41
C TYR A 264 -6.55 31.64 6.15
N THR A 265 -5.28 31.98 5.91
CA THR A 265 -4.85 33.35 5.55
C THR A 265 -4.48 33.40 4.07
N TRP A 266 -5.02 34.39 3.36
CA TRP A 266 -4.92 34.51 1.90
C TRP A 266 -4.12 35.75 1.48
N ASP A 267 -3.56 35.73 0.27
CA ASP A 267 -2.73 36.83 -0.27
C ASP A 267 -3.49 38.13 -0.57
N ASN A 268 -4.83 38.06 -0.66
CA ASN A 268 -5.71 39.22 -0.76
C ASN A 268 -5.92 39.94 0.58
N GLY A 269 -5.27 39.48 1.67
CA GLY A 269 -5.37 40.04 3.01
C GLY A 269 -6.55 39.55 3.84
N THR A 270 -7.34 38.59 3.34
CA THR A 270 -8.44 37.99 4.10
C THR A 270 -7.96 36.82 4.96
N THR A 271 -8.64 36.60 6.08
CA THR A 271 -8.44 35.44 6.95
C THR A 271 -9.80 34.86 7.31
N ASN A 272 -9.99 33.57 7.08
CA ASN A 272 -11.24 32.86 7.38
C ASN A 272 -11.00 31.80 8.45
N LEU A 273 -11.88 31.75 9.45
CA LEU A 273 -11.94 30.68 10.46
C LEU A 273 -13.07 29.73 10.08
N VAL A 274 -12.76 28.46 9.85
CA VAL A 274 -13.74 27.45 9.44
C VAL A 274 -13.78 26.35 10.49
N ASN A 275 -14.98 26.00 10.97
CA ASN A 275 -15.15 24.87 11.88
C ASN A 275 -14.79 23.56 11.16
N ASN A 276 -14.03 22.71 11.84
CA ASN A 276 -13.77 21.36 11.36
C ASN A 276 -14.95 20.47 11.70
N VAL A 277 -15.13 19.41 10.91
CA VAL A 277 -16.26 18.49 11.04
C VAL A 277 -15.79 17.10 11.42
N ALA A 278 -16.68 16.34 12.05
CA ALA A 278 -16.54 14.92 12.27
C ALA A 278 -17.69 14.20 11.55
N HIS A 279 -17.33 13.25 10.69
CA HIS A 279 -18.24 12.34 10.01
C HIS A 279 -18.57 11.18 10.95
N VAL A 280 -19.86 10.98 11.20
CA VAL A 280 -20.38 9.94 12.09
C VAL A 280 -20.77 8.75 11.24
N LYS A 281 -19.81 7.83 11.02
CA LYS A 281 -20.03 6.63 10.19
C LYS A 281 -20.52 5.42 10.97
N GLY A 282 -20.24 5.37 12.28
CA GLY A 282 -20.74 4.31 13.16
C GLY A 282 -22.22 4.48 13.49
N ASP A 283 -22.90 3.38 13.83
CA ASP A 283 -24.26 3.43 14.35
C ASP A 283 -24.25 3.85 15.84
N PHE A 284 -24.69 5.08 16.11
CA PHE A 284 -24.78 5.64 17.45
C PHE A 284 -26.11 5.32 18.17
N THR A 285 -26.93 4.43 17.62
CA THR A 285 -28.16 3.97 18.28
C THR A 285 -27.84 3.40 19.65
N GLY A 286 -28.43 3.96 20.71
CA GLY A 286 -28.20 3.54 22.09
C GLY A 286 -26.90 4.05 22.73
N VAL A 287 -26.10 4.85 22.03
CA VAL A 287 -24.89 5.48 22.58
C VAL A 287 -25.28 6.78 23.30
N THR A 288 -25.20 6.77 24.63
CA THR A 288 -25.62 7.89 25.49
C THR A 288 -24.48 8.54 26.27
N ASP A 289 -23.33 7.90 26.36
CA ASP A 289 -22.13 8.34 27.07
C ASP A 289 -20.90 7.55 26.56
N GLY A 290 -19.72 7.83 27.11
CA GLY A 290 -18.50 7.11 26.72
C GLY A 290 -18.52 5.63 27.09
N LEU A 291 -19.23 5.21 28.14
CA LEU A 291 -19.31 3.81 28.52
C LEU A 291 -20.14 3.01 27.50
N SER A 292 -21.29 3.52 27.10
CA SER A 292 -22.11 2.94 26.04
C SER A 292 -21.40 2.99 24.68
N PHE A 293 -20.60 4.03 24.40
CA PHE A 293 -19.71 4.02 23.23
C PHE A 293 -18.74 2.84 23.27
N TYR A 294 -18.06 2.62 24.40
CA TYR A 294 -17.15 1.47 24.56
C TYR A 294 -17.89 0.16 24.30
N GLN A 295 -19.09 0.01 24.86
CA GLN A 295 -19.91 -1.20 24.70
C GLN A 295 -20.35 -1.44 23.25
N THR A 296 -20.65 -0.38 22.51
CA THR A 296 -21.11 -0.48 21.11
C THR A 296 -19.97 -0.76 20.14
N PHE A 297 -18.83 -0.08 20.31
CA PHE A 297 -17.76 -0.10 19.30
C PHE A 297 -16.53 -0.93 19.69
N CYS A 298 -16.25 -1.06 20.99
CA CYS A 298 -14.99 -1.62 21.49
C CYS A 298 -15.14 -2.96 22.22
N ALA A 299 -16.28 -3.18 22.86
CA ALA A 299 -16.54 -4.44 23.53
C ALA A 299 -16.70 -5.55 22.48
N TYR A 300 -15.89 -6.59 22.63
CA TYR A 300 -16.02 -7.80 21.84
C TYR A 300 -16.58 -8.91 22.74
N THR A 301 -17.66 -9.54 22.29
CA THR A 301 -18.14 -10.82 22.82
C THR A 301 -17.80 -11.89 21.80
N THR A 302 -17.44 -13.10 22.24
CA THR A 302 -17.13 -14.28 21.39
C THR A 302 -18.32 -14.80 20.56
N THR A 303 -19.37 -13.99 20.41
CA THR A 303 -20.45 -14.24 19.45
C THR A 303 -20.06 -13.64 18.12
N GLN A 304 -19.77 -14.51 17.15
CA GLN A 304 -19.65 -14.16 15.74
C GLN A 304 -20.79 -13.21 15.36
N ALA A 305 -20.46 -11.94 15.12
CA ALA A 305 -21.34 -11.05 14.42
C ALA A 305 -21.44 -11.59 12.99
N THR A 306 -22.61 -12.09 12.62
CA THR A 306 -22.93 -12.32 11.21
C THR A 306 -22.66 -11.03 10.46
N ALA A 307 -21.74 -11.06 9.50
CA ALA A 307 -21.50 -9.96 8.59
C ALA A 307 -22.86 -9.51 8.04
N ALA A 308 -23.22 -8.25 8.29
CA ALA A 308 -24.37 -7.66 7.65
C ALA A 308 -24.04 -7.60 6.16
N THR A 309 -24.65 -8.47 5.36
CA THR A 309 -24.69 -8.31 3.91
C THR A 309 -25.28 -6.93 3.63
N ALA A 310 -24.43 -6.01 3.19
CA ALA A 310 -24.87 -4.75 2.62
C ALA A 310 -25.83 -5.10 1.48
N ALA A 311 -27.06 -4.61 1.56
CA ALA A 311 -27.99 -4.73 0.45
C ALA A 311 -27.40 -3.97 -0.74
N THR A 312 -27.03 -4.69 -1.79
CA THR A 312 -26.71 -4.11 -3.10
C THR A 312 -27.97 -3.47 -3.65
N GLN A 313 -28.15 -2.17 -3.38
CA GLN A 313 -29.06 -1.38 -4.20
C GLN A 313 -28.46 -1.31 -5.59
N ALA A 314 -29.24 -1.74 -6.60
CA ALA A 314 -28.90 -1.59 -8.00
C ALA A 314 -28.81 -0.08 -8.30
N THR A 315 -27.61 0.46 -8.23
CA THR A 315 -27.27 1.74 -8.83
C THR A 315 -27.29 1.60 -10.35
N PRO A 316 -27.61 2.66 -11.10
CA PRO A 316 -27.43 2.63 -12.56
C PRO A 316 -25.97 2.30 -12.86
N VAL A 317 -25.73 1.32 -13.74
CA VAL A 317 -24.37 1.01 -14.22
C VAL A 317 -23.79 2.31 -14.80
N PRO A 318 -22.72 2.87 -14.21
CA PRO A 318 -22.13 4.09 -14.74
C PRO A 318 -21.63 3.83 -16.16
N THR A 319 -21.78 4.81 -17.05
CA THR A 319 -21.26 4.70 -18.43
C THR A 319 -19.77 4.98 -18.54
N GLY A 320 -19.13 5.33 -17.41
CA GLY A 320 -17.70 5.58 -17.27
C GLY A 320 -17.39 6.20 -15.90
N PRO A 321 -16.10 6.41 -15.58
CA PRO A 321 -15.66 6.98 -14.30
C PRO A 321 -16.18 8.40 -14.08
N THR A 322 -16.45 8.75 -12.82
CA THR A 322 -17.04 10.06 -12.48
C THR A 322 -16.14 11.21 -12.92
N GLY A 323 -16.68 12.08 -13.78
CA GLY A 323 -15.99 13.29 -14.24
C GLY A 323 -14.95 13.08 -15.33
N TYR A 324 -14.80 11.85 -15.84
CA TYR A 324 -14.03 11.55 -17.04
C TYR A 324 -14.89 11.76 -18.29
N PRO A 325 -14.29 11.95 -19.49
CA PRO A 325 -15.05 11.93 -20.74
C PRO A 325 -15.72 10.57 -20.97
N PRO A 326 -16.69 10.46 -21.88
CA PRO A 326 -17.25 9.16 -22.26
C PRO A 326 -16.16 8.22 -22.79
N PRO A 327 -16.02 7.01 -22.24
CA PRO A 327 -15.02 6.05 -22.71
C PRO A 327 -15.44 5.37 -24.03
N VAL A 328 -14.45 4.90 -24.78
CA VAL A 328 -14.64 4.00 -25.92
C VAL A 328 -15.08 2.62 -25.43
N VAL A 329 -14.48 2.16 -24.34
CA VAL A 329 -14.80 0.92 -23.63
C VAL A 329 -14.50 1.09 -22.14
N SER A 330 -15.31 0.49 -21.27
CA SER A 330 -15.15 0.53 -19.81
C SER A 330 -15.60 -0.80 -19.22
N SER A 331 -15.00 -1.21 -18.11
CA SER A 331 -15.57 -2.23 -17.23
C SER A 331 -16.81 -1.68 -16.50
N ASN A 332 -17.68 -2.58 -16.03
CA ASN A 332 -18.90 -2.25 -15.29
C ASN A 332 -18.64 -1.47 -13.99
N ASP A 333 -17.57 -1.84 -13.28
CA ASP A 333 -17.09 -1.16 -12.07
C ASP A 333 -16.29 0.11 -12.36
N THR A 334 -16.08 0.43 -13.66
CA THR A 334 -15.36 1.60 -14.17
C THR A 334 -13.90 1.73 -13.77
N ILE A 335 -13.27 0.70 -13.18
CA ILE A 335 -11.86 0.81 -12.76
C ILE A 335 -10.88 0.74 -13.93
N VAL A 336 -11.30 0.17 -15.07
CA VAL A 336 -10.55 0.20 -16.33
C VAL A 336 -11.39 0.82 -17.43
N SER A 337 -10.81 1.80 -18.12
CA SER A 337 -11.47 2.53 -19.21
C SER A 337 -10.49 2.96 -20.28
N GLY A 338 -10.95 2.93 -21.53
CA GLY A 338 -10.18 3.32 -22.71
C GLY A 338 -10.73 4.56 -23.38
N TYR A 339 -9.85 5.47 -23.80
CA TYR A 339 -10.20 6.75 -24.43
C TYR A 339 -9.36 7.03 -25.67
N PHE A 340 -9.92 7.81 -26.59
CA PHE A 340 -9.19 8.45 -27.68
C PHE A 340 -9.17 9.96 -27.48
N LEU A 341 -8.02 10.59 -27.69
CA LEU A 341 -7.96 12.04 -27.71
C LEU A 341 -8.43 12.56 -29.07
N ASP A 342 -9.46 13.41 -29.04
CA ASP A 342 -10.05 14.04 -30.22
C ASP A 342 -9.63 15.51 -30.40
N THR A 343 -8.84 16.05 -29.44
CA THR A 343 -8.29 17.40 -29.53
C THR A 343 -7.32 17.49 -30.71
N PRO A 344 -7.39 18.56 -31.54
CA PRO A 344 -6.47 18.74 -32.65
C PRO A 344 -4.99 18.65 -32.24
N GLY A 345 -4.23 17.79 -32.89
CA GLY A 345 -2.82 17.51 -32.59
C GLY A 345 -2.57 16.29 -31.71
N PHE A 346 -3.62 15.62 -31.23
CA PHE A 346 -3.55 14.42 -30.38
C PHE A 346 -4.32 13.22 -30.95
N GLU A 347 -4.76 13.29 -32.22
CA GLU A 347 -5.61 12.28 -32.85
C GLU A 347 -4.93 10.90 -32.96
N ASP A 348 -3.60 10.82 -32.80
CA ASP A 348 -2.82 9.58 -32.80
C ASP A 348 -2.62 8.97 -31.39
N VAL A 349 -3.20 9.57 -30.35
CA VAL A 349 -3.07 9.18 -28.93
C VAL A 349 -4.31 8.42 -28.45
N ALA A 350 -4.06 7.25 -27.84
CA ALA A 350 -5.01 6.50 -27.03
C ALA A 350 -4.63 6.61 -25.53
N VAL A 351 -5.60 6.50 -24.63
CA VAL A 351 -5.39 6.50 -23.18
C VAL A 351 -6.06 5.28 -22.57
N LEU A 352 -5.28 4.45 -21.87
CA LEU A 352 -5.79 3.39 -21.00
C LEU A 352 -5.69 3.89 -19.55
N SER A 353 -6.83 4.16 -18.91
CA SER A 353 -6.90 4.55 -17.50
C SER A 353 -7.20 3.33 -16.64
N LEU A 354 -6.40 3.16 -15.60
CA LEU A 354 -6.51 2.11 -14.60
C LEU A 354 -6.60 2.79 -13.24
N LEU A 355 -7.81 3.00 -12.74
CA LEU A 355 -8.07 3.63 -11.44
C LEU A 355 -7.88 2.65 -10.27
N ALA A 356 -7.92 1.35 -10.54
CA ALA A 356 -7.56 0.29 -9.62
C ALA A 356 -7.18 -0.98 -10.38
N MET A 357 -6.71 -1.99 -9.66
CA MET A 357 -6.53 -3.37 -10.10
C MET A 357 -7.35 -4.31 -9.21
N GLU A 358 -8.38 -3.82 -8.53
CA GLU A 358 -9.30 -4.62 -7.71
C GLU A 358 -10.66 -4.64 -8.40
N SER A 359 -10.77 -5.44 -9.46
CA SER A 359 -11.99 -5.50 -10.28
C SER A 359 -13.07 -6.39 -9.68
N GLU A 360 -14.34 -6.07 -9.92
CA GLU A 360 -15.45 -7.00 -9.64
C GLU A 360 -15.35 -8.32 -10.43
N SER A 361 -14.76 -8.27 -11.63
CA SER A 361 -14.53 -9.44 -12.47
C SER A 361 -13.16 -9.43 -13.13
N PRO A 362 -12.24 -10.32 -12.71
CA PRO A 362 -10.93 -10.47 -13.35
C PRO A 362 -10.99 -10.73 -14.85
N ALA A 363 -11.96 -11.53 -15.29
CA ALA A 363 -12.18 -11.86 -16.69
C ALA A 363 -12.67 -10.65 -17.50
N GLU A 364 -13.58 -9.84 -16.95
CA GLU A 364 -14.05 -8.62 -17.60
C GLU A 364 -12.91 -7.61 -17.75
N PHE A 365 -12.16 -7.35 -16.67
CA PHE A 365 -11.00 -6.45 -16.71
C PHE A 365 -10.01 -6.86 -17.79
N GLN A 366 -9.61 -8.15 -17.83
CA GLN A 366 -8.71 -8.67 -18.86
C GLN A 366 -9.26 -8.44 -20.27
N ALA A 367 -10.56 -8.68 -20.47
CA ALA A 367 -11.22 -8.52 -21.76
C ALA A 367 -11.32 -7.06 -22.19
N VAL A 368 -11.60 -6.13 -21.27
CA VAL A 368 -11.68 -4.68 -21.56
C VAL A 368 -10.31 -4.14 -21.95
N VAL A 369 -9.24 -4.49 -21.24
CA VAL A 369 -7.86 -4.13 -21.62
C VAL A 369 -7.55 -4.65 -23.03
N GLN A 370 -7.86 -5.93 -23.30
CA GLN A 370 -7.61 -6.55 -24.60
C GLN A 370 -8.38 -5.86 -25.73
N ALA A 371 -9.67 -5.61 -25.52
CA ALA A 371 -10.54 -4.96 -26.50
C ALA A 371 -10.04 -3.55 -26.80
N PHE A 372 -9.72 -2.76 -25.77
CA PHE A 372 -9.23 -1.40 -25.96
C PHE A 372 -7.92 -1.35 -26.76
N LEU A 373 -6.95 -2.20 -26.43
CA LEU A 373 -5.67 -2.23 -27.14
C LEU A 373 -5.86 -2.62 -28.62
N ALA A 374 -6.77 -3.56 -28.91
CA ALA A 374 -7.11 -3.94 -30.28
C ALA A 374 -7.81 -2.79 -31.03
N ASP A 375 -8.78 -2.13 -30.39
CA ASP A 375 -9.54 -1.01 -30.96
C ASP A 375 -8.63 0.19 -31.23
N ALA A 376 -7.68 0.50 -30.34
CA ALA A 376 -6.71 1.56 -30.52
C ALA A 376 -5.83 1.31 -31.76
N VAL A 377 -5.32 0.09 -31.93
CA VAL A 377 -4.54 -0.31 -33.12
C VAL A 377 -5.42 -0.23 -34.38
N ALA A 378 -6.65 -0.72 -34.33
CA ALA A 378 -7.59 -0.69 -35.45
C ALA A 378 -7.98 0.74 -35.86
N ALA A 379 -8.08 1.65 -34.89
CA ALA A 379 -8.34 3.07 -35.10
C ALA A 379 -7.10 3.85 -35.58
N GLY A 380 -5.96 3.19 -35.78
CA GLY A 380 -4.73 3.81 -36.26
C GLY A 380 -4.02 4.66 -35.21
N LYS A 381 -4.30 4.46 -33.92
CA LYS A 381 -3.58 5.11 -32.83
C LYS A 381 -2.16 4.56 -32.79
N THR A 382 -1.17 5.44 -32.61
CA THR A 382 0.24 5.05 -32.61
C THR A 382 0.92 5.24 -31.27
N LYS A 383 0.26 5.96 -30.35
CA LYS A 383 0.75 6.33 -29.02
C LYS A 383 -0.26 5.93 -27.95
N LEU A 384 0.24 5.50 -26.80
CA LEU A 384 -0.56 5.11 -25.64
C LEU A 384 -0.10 5.85 -24.38
N VAL A 385 -1.01 6.57 -23.74
CA VAL A 385 -0.86 7.00 -22.35
C VAL A 385 -1.45 5.90 -21.47
N LEU A 386 -0.63 5.35 -20.57
CA LEU A 386 -1.10 4.48 -19.50
C LEU A 386 -1.28 5.33 -18.24
N ASP A 387 -2.53 5.64 -17.93
CA ASP A 387 -2.90 6.49 -16.81
C ASP A 387 -3.11 5.65 -15.54
N LEU A 388 -2.20 5.82 -14.58
CA LEU A 388 -2.17 5.12 -13.30
C LEU A 388 -2.40 6.08 -12.11
N GLN A 389 -2.98 7.26 -12.36
CA GLN A 389 -3.36 8.18 -11.28
C GLN A 389 -4.40 7.54 -10.35
N ALA A 390 -4.34 7.88 -9.07
CA ALA A 390 -5.21 7.39 -8.01
C ALA A 390 -5.23 5.86 -7.81
N ASN A 391 -4.34 5.09 -8.44
CA ASN A 391 -4.41 3.63 -8.43
C ASN A 391 -3.79 3.00 -7.16
N PRO A 392 -4.59 2.39 -6.26
CA PRO A 392 -4.09 1.78 -5.02
C PRO A 392 -3.49 0.36 -5.23
N GLY A 393 -3.54 -0.16 -6.45
CA GLY A 393 -3.27 -1.56 -6.77
C GLY A 393 -4.54 -2.41 -6.66
N GLY A 394 -4.40 -3.66 -6.19
CA GLY A 394 -5.47 -4.65 -6.14
C GLY A 394 -4.94 -6.06 -6.42
N TYR A 395 -5.66 -6.87 -7.19
CA TYR A 395 -5.27 -8.22 -7.56
C TYR A 395 -3.99 -8.28 -8.39
N ILE A 396 -2.96 -8.88 -7.81
CA ILE A 396 -1.59 -9.00 -8.34
C ILE A 396 -1.61 -9.40 -9.83
N LEU A 397 -2.34 -10.46 -10.16
CA LEU A 397 -2.33 -11.08 -11.50
C LEU A 397 -2.88 -10.16 -12.62
N GLN A 398 -3.69 -9.15 -12.30
CA GLN A 398 -4.14 -8.16 -13.28
C GLN A 398 -3.02 -7.23 -13.74
N GLY A 399 -2.09 -6.88 -12.83
CA GLY A 399 -0.88 -6.14 -13.18
C GLY A 399 0.02 -6.94 -14.12
N TYR A 400 0.20 -8.25 -13.83
CA TYR A 400 0.97 -9.16 -14.71
C TYR A 400 0.33 -9.29 -16.08
N ASP A 401 -0.98 -9.53 -16.14
CA ASP A 401 -1.67 -9.69 -17.41
C ASP A 401 -1.65 -8.41 -18.24
N THR A 402 -1.92 -7.24 -17.63
CA THR A 402 -1.84 -5.94 -18.31
C THR A 402 -0.47 -5.71 -18.93
N PHE A 403 0.62 -5.96 -18.18
CA PHE A 403 1.97 -5.88 -18.70
C PHE A 403 2.17 -6.83 -19.90
N ARG A 404 1.70 -8.07 -19.77
CA ARG A 404 1.86 -9.10 -20.80
C ARG A 404 0.99 -8.90 -22.03
N GLN A 405 -0.14 -8.20 -21.93
CA GLN A 405 -0.91 -7.76 -23.09
C GLN A 405 -0.16 -6.69 -23.90
N LEU A 406 0.57 -5.80 -23.23
CA LEU A 406 1.43 -4.80 -23.89
C LEU A 406 2.73 -5.43 -24.42
N PHE A 407 3.36 -6.33 -23.65
CA PHE A 407 4.66 -6.92 -23.95
C PHE A 407 4.66 -8.45 -23.83
N PRO A 408 3.93 -9.17 -24.70
CA PRO A 408 3.70 -10.62 -24.56
C PRO A 408 4.97 -11.48 -24.70
N GLN A 409 6.06 -10.90 -25.21
CA GLN A 409 7.33 -11.57 -25.44
C GLN A 409 8.39 -11.25 -24.36
N ILE A 410 8.11 -10.32 -23.45
CA ILE A 410 9.03 -9.93 -22.38
C ILE A 410 8.67 -10.69 -21.11
N LEU A 411 9.55 -11.58 -20.69
CA LEU A 411 9.41 -12.25 -19.42
C LEU A 411 9.67 -11.26 -18.28
N GLN A 412 8.67 -11.06 -17.43
CA GLN A 412 8.70 -10.16 -16.30
C GLN A 412 9.65 -10.65 -15.20
N ARG A 413 10.38 -9.72 -14.57
CA ARG A 413 11.31 -10.00 -13.47
C ARG A 413 10.62 -9.73 -12.13
N ASP A 414 9.84 -10.70 -11.69
CA ASP A 414 9.02 -10.70 -10.47
C ASP A 414 9.75 -11.23 -9.23
N TYR A 415 10.91 -10.67 -8.92
CA TYR A 415 11.69 -11.12 -7.77
C TYR A 415 11.04 -10.67 -6.46
N THR A 416 10.63 -11.64 -5.66
CA THR A 416 10.01 -11.38 -4.36
C THR A 416 10.58 -12.29 -3.27
N ARG A 417 10.33 -11.97 -2.01
CA ARG A 417 10.72 -12.80 -0.86
C ARG A 417 9.80 -12.55 0.34
N PHE A 418 9.90 -13.41 1.34
CA PHE A 418 9.22 -13.26 2.62
C PHE A 418 10.25 -13.13 3.74
N ARG A 419 9.94 -12.32 4.76
CA ARG A 419 10.66 -12.36 6.03
C ARG A 419 10.26 -13.63 6.76
N GLU A 420 11.24 -14.38 7.23
CA GLU A 420 11.02 -15.60 8.01
C GLU A 420 10.71 -15.24 9.46
N ASN A 421 9.72 -15.93 10.03
CA ASN A 421 9.41 -15.91 11.46
C ASN A 421 8.97 -17.30 11.90
N GLU A 422 8.91 -17.52 13.22
CA GLU A 422 8.63 -18.84 13.81
C GLU A 422 7.28 -19.41 13.35
N GLN A 423 6.24 -18.56 13.25
CA GLN A 423 4.90 -18.94 12.83
C GLN A 423 4.87 -19.32 11.34
N LEU A 424 5.45 -18.49 10.47
CA LEU A 424 5.52 -18.72 9.02
C LEU A 424 6.24 -20.04 8.72
N LEU A 425 7.40 -20.28 9.33
CA LEU A 425 8.18 -21.50 9.12
C LEU A 425 7.45 -22.73 9.67
N THR A 426 6.71 -22.59 10.78
CA THR A 426 5.89 -23.67 11.34
C THR A 426 4.77 -24.07 10.37
N ILE A 427 4.05 -23.10 9.79
CA ILE A 427 3.00 -23.39 8.80
C ILE A 427 3.62 -24.01 7.54
N ALA A 428 4.75 -23.48 7.08
CA ALA A 428 5.47 -23.99 5.92
C ALA A 428 5.89 -25.47 6.09
N ASP A 429 6.41 -25.84 7.26
CA ASP A 429 6.80 -27.20 7.62
C ASP A 429 5.57 -28.13 7.59
N ILE A 430 4.51 -27.77 8.31
CA ILE A 430 3.26 -28.55 8.38
C ILE A 430 2.66 -28.79 6.99
N PHE A 431 2.46 -27.73 6.20
CA PHE A 431 1.84 -27.84 4.89
C PHE A 431 2.71 -28.64 3.92
N SER A 432 4.03 -28.42 3.94
CA SER A 432 4.97 -29.12 3.05
C SER A 432 5.02 -30.63 3.32
N ASP A 433 4.90 -31.04 4.59
CA ASP A 433 4.91 -32.43 5.04
C ASP A 433 3.56 -33.14 4.86
N ALA A 434 2.45 -32.40 4.95
CA ALA A 434 1.11 -32.93 4.72
C ALA A 434 0.87 -33.36 3.26
N ILE A 435 1.65 -32.81 2.32
CA ILE A 435 1.51 -33.10 0.89
C ILE A 435 2.16 -34.46 0.56
N PRO A 436 1.40 -35.45 0.06
CA PRO A 436 1.95 -36.77 -0.24
C PRO A 436 2.88 -36.73 -1.46
N ALA A 437 3.91 -37.59 -1.45
CA ALA A 437 4.90 -37.65 -2.54
C ALA A 437 4.31 -37.95 -3.94
N ASN A 438 3.14 -38.58 -4.00
CA ASN A 438 2.39 -38.87 -5.22
C ASN A 438 1.18 -37.92 -5.43
N TYR A 439 1.25 -36.70 -4.89
CA TYR A 439 0.23 -35.67 -5.06
C TYR A 439 -0.19 -35.53 -6.53
N THR A 440 -1.50 -35.56 -6.76
CA THR A 440 -2.10 -35.10 -8.01
C THR A 440 -3.38 -34.33 -7.66
N PRO A 441 -3.63 -33.17 -8.28
CA PRO A 441 -4.81 -32.38 -7.95
C PRO A 441 -6.13 -33.08 -8.31
N GLN A 442 -6.11 -34.08 -9.19
CA GLN A 442 -7.30 -34.86 -9.56
C GLN A 442 -7.79 -35.78 -8.45
N THR A 443 -6.93 -36.19 -7.51
CA THR A 443 -7.26 -37.13 -6.44
C THR A 443 -7.06 -36.57 -5.03
N ALA A 444 -6.47 -35.38 -4.92
CA ALA A 444 -6.21 -34.72 -3.65
C ALA A 444 -7.51 -34.21 -3.00
N SER A 445 -7.52 -34.10 -1.67
CA SER A 445 -8.61 -33.40 -0.98
C SER A 445 -8.52 -31.89 -1.23
N ALA A 446 -9.62 -31.18 -1.00
CA ALA A 446 -9.66 -29.71 -1.02
C ALA A 446 -8.54 -29.10 -0.16
N ASP A 447 -8.39 -29.56 1.08
CA ASP A 447 -7.36 -29.09 2.00
C ASP A 447 -5.94 -29.33 1.45
N THR A 448 -5.70 -30.50 0.87
CA THR A 448 -4.37 -30.84 0.30
C THR A 448 -4.06 -29.98 -0.93
N ILE A 449 -5.07 -29.63 -1.74
CA ILE A 449 -4.90 -28.68 -2.84
C ILE A 449 -4.59 -27.29 -2.28
N GLY A 450 -5.31 -26.83 -1.26
CA GLY A 450 -5.04 -25.56 -0.59
C GLY A 450 -3.60 -25.47 -0.04
N TYR A 451 -3.11 -26.52 0.63
CA TYR A 451 -1.72 -26.57 1.08
C TYR A 451 -0.72 -26.53 -0.08
N TYR A 452 -1.03 -27.20 -1.20
CA TYR A 452 -0.16 -27.23 -2.37
C TYR A 452 -0.10 -25.87 -3.08
N GLU A 453 -1.25 -25.19 -3.24
CA GLU A 453 -1.41 -23.89 -3.91
C GLU A 453 -1.08 -22.69 -3.00
N SER A 454 -0.31 -22.91 -1.94
CA SER A 454 0.09 -21.87 -0.99
C SER A 454 1.59 -21.63 -1.00
N PHE A 455 2.01 -20.39 -0.77
CA PHE A 455 3.44 -20.03 -0.66
C PHE A 455 4.12 -20.69 0.55
N PHE A 456 3.38 -21.26 1.49
CA PHE A 456 3.94 -22.09 2.56
C PHE A 456 4.52 -23.41 2.03
N ASN A 457 4.05 -23.91 0.88
CA ASN A 457 4.62 -25.08 0.23
C ASN A 457 5.83 -24.69 -0.62
N TRP A 458 6.96 -25.38 -0.41
CA TRP A 458 8.17 -25.11 -1.18
C TRP A 458 8.07 -25.43 -2.68
N ARG A 459 7.09 -26.26 -3.08
CA ARG A 459 6.88 -26.65 -4.48
C ARG A 459 6.07 -25.64 -5.29
N TYR A 460 5.37 -24.73 -4.61
CA TYR A 460 4.44 -23.78 -5.21
C TYR A 460 5.15 -22.77 -6.13
N ASP A 461 6.16 -22.09 -5.57
CA ASP A 461 6.87 -21.02 -6.26
C ASP A 461 8.00 -21.54 -7.17
N TYR A 462 8.36 -20.72 -8.14
CA TYR A 462 9.61 -20.85 -8.88
C TYR A 462 10.76 -20.11 -8.19
N ASN A 463 11.96 -20.61 -8.42
CA ASN A 463 13.19 -19.90 -8.09
C ASN A 463 13.56 -18.90 -9.20
N VAL A 464 14.62 -18.12 -8.97
CA VAL A 464 15.10 -17.10 -9.93
C VAL A 464 15.46 -17.61 -11.33
N THR A 465 15.63 -18.91 -11.50
CA THR A 465 15.89 -19.54 -12.80
C THR A 465 14.66 -20.10 -13.51
N GLU A 466 13.45 -19.79 -13.01
CA GLU A 466 12.15 -20.28 -13.48
C GLU A 466 12.02 -21.79 -13.42
N GLN A 467 12.49 -22.36 -12.32
CA GLN A 467 12.38 -23.78 -12.06
C GLN A 467 11.78 -23.97 -10.67
N PRO A 468 11.07 -25.08 -10.42
CA PRO A 468 10.65 -25.45 -9.08
C PRO A 468 11.85 -25.47 -8.12
N PHE A 469 11.60 -25.15 -6.85
CA PHE A 469 12.59 -25.45 -5.81
C PHE A 469 12.79 -26.98 -5.70
N PRO A 470 14.00 -27.46 -5.36
CA PRO A 470 14.26 -28.90 -5.21
C PRO A 470 13.96 -29.46 -3.81
N SER A 471 13.81 -28.61 -2.79
CA SER A 471 13.58 -29.01 -1.39
C SER A 471 13.04 -27.84 -0.57
N PHE A 472 12.57 -28.13 0.65
CA PHE A 472 12.18 -27.14 1.67
C PHE A 472 13.32 -26.16 1.94
N ASP A 473 14.50 -26.65 2.35
CA ASP A 473 15.69 -25.83 2.61
C ASP A 473 16.12 -24.98 1.41
N ALA A 474 15.84 -25.41 0.17
CA ALA A 474 16.21 -24.61 -0.99
C ALA A 474 15.38 -23.33 -1.14
N LYS A 475 14.23 -23.25 -0.45
CA LYS A 475 13.34 -22.09 -0.39
C LYS A 475 13.43 -21.36 0.95
N PHE A 476 13.38 -22.11 2.07
CA PHE A 476 13.22 -21.60 3.44
C PHE A 476 14.50 -21.71 4.29
N ALA A 477 15.67 -21.94 3.68
CA ALA A 477 16.91 -21.75 4.44
C ALA A 477 17.15 -20.25 4.65
N PRO A 478 17.56 -19.84 5.86
CA PRO A 478 17.64 -18.44 6.22
C PRO A 478 18.67 -17.69 5.37
N HIS A 479 18.23 -16.57 4.79
CA HIS A 479 19.08 -15.58 4.16
C HIS A 479 19.08 -14.29 4.99
N GLU A 480 20.11 -14.12 5.81
CA GLU A 480 20.21 -12.99 6.74
C GLU A 480 20.48 -11.66 6.01
N PHE A 481 19.61 -10.67 6.24
CA PHE A 481 19.78 -9.28 5.84
C PHE A 481 19.33 -8.35 6.98
N MET A 482 20.17 -7.38 7.36
CA MET A 482 19.88 -6.44 8.45
C MET A 482 19.53 -7.11 9.80
N GLY A 483 19.97 -8.36 10.01
CA GLY A 483 19.70 -9.15 11.22
C GLY A 483 18.37 -9.91 11.23
N ASP A 484 17.57 -9.80 10.16
CA ASP A 484 16.39 -10.63 9.92
C ASP A 484 16.70 -11.73 8.89
N ASP A 485 16.02 -12.86 9.02
CA ASP A 485 16.11 -13.98 8.07
C ASP A 485 15.01 -13.87 7.00
N TYR A 486 15.36 -14.20 5.76
CA TYR A 486 14.44 -14.18 4.62
C TYR A 486 14.50 -15.48 3.84
N THR A 487 13.41 -15.80 3.15
CA THR A 487 13.39 -16.89 2.18
C THR A 487 14.35 -16.61 1.03
N SER A 488 14.71 -17.64 0.26
CA SER A 488 15.24 -17.44 -1.08
C SER A 488 14.30 -16.57 -1.92
N ILE A 489 14.84 -15.86 -2.91
CA ILE A 489 14.02 -15.13 -3.89
C ILE A 489 13.09 -16.12 -4.62
N VAL A 490 11.80 -15.83 -4.60
CA VAL A 490 10.73 -16.58 -5.25
C VAL A 490 10.12 -15.79 -6.42
N ARG A 491 9.50 -16.52 -7.34
CA ARG A 491 8.82 -16.03 -8.55
C ARG A 491 7.55 -16.85 -8.79
N TRP A 492 6.56 -16.26 -9.47
CA TRP A 492 5.29 -16.93 -9.73
C TRP A 492 5.42 -18.08 -10.74
N ASN A 493 4.66 -19.15 -10.53
CA ASN A 493 4.50 -20.25 -11.47
C ASN A 493 3.18 -20.10 -12.27
N PHE A 494 3.16 -19.23 -13.28
CA PHE A 494 1.96 -19.04 -14.12
C PHE A 494 1.65 -20.19 -15.10
N ASN A 495 2.50 -21.23 -15.14
CA ASN A 495 2.18 -22.46 -15.87
C ASN A 495 1.28 -23.40 -15.04
N ASP A 496 1.04 -23.09 -13.77
CA ASP A 496 0.11 -23.85 -12.95
C ASP A 496 -1.35 -23.41 -13.22
N PRO A 497 -2.18 -24.26 -13.83
CA PRO A 497 -3.57 -23.91 -14.10
C PRO A 497 -4.42 -23.76 -12.83
N LEU A 498 -3.98 -24.29 -11.68
CA LEU A 498 -4.68 -24.12 -10.41
C LEU A 498 -4.50 -22.74 -9.82
N THR A 499 -3.37 -22.09 -10.08
CA THR A 499 -3.13 -20.69 -9.69
C THR A 499 -3.80 -19.70 -10.66
N THR A 500 -3.87 -20.03 -11.96
CA THR A 500 -4.37 -19.10 -12.99
C THR A 500 -5.83 -19.35 -13.36
N ILE A 501 -6.10 -20.23 -14.32
CA ILE A 501 -7.41 -20.36 -14.98
C ILE A 501 -8.48 -21.04 -14.12
N ASN A 502 -8.08 -21.79 -13.08
CA ASN A 502 -9.03 -22.44 -12.20
C ASN A 502 -9.79 -21.40 -11.37
N SER A 503 -11.12 -21.38 -11.45
CA SER A 503 -11.96 -20.41 -10.74
C SER A 503 -12.26 -20.79 -9.29
N THR A 504 -11.87 -21.98 -8.84
CA THR A 504 -12.06 -22.43 -7.45
C THR A 504 -10.83 -22.13 -6.60
N TRP A 505 -9.65 -22.39 -7.14
CA TRP A 505 -8.38 -22.30 -6.42
C TRP A 505 -7.52 -21.13 -6.87
N GLY A 506 -7.72 -20.68 -8.10
CA GLY A 506 -6.91 -19.66 -8.74
C GLY A 506 -7.71 -18.43 -9.10
N PHE A 507 -7.12 -17.62 -9.97
CA PHE A 507 -7.64 -16.30 -10.31
C PHE A 507 -8.78 -16.32 -11.35
N GLY A 508 -9.05 -17.47 -11.97
CA GLY A 508 -10.10 -17.64 -12.98
C GLY A 508 -9.75 -17.12 -14.38
N ILE A 509 -8.50 -16.71 -14.62
CA ILE A 509 -7.99 -16.27 -15.93
C ILE A 509 -6.60 -16.83 -16.19
N ASP A 510 -6.31 -17.10 -17.46
CA ASP A 510 -4.92 -17.27 -17.88
C ASP A 510 -4.22 -15.91 -17.94
N ILE A 511 -2.93 -15.88 -17.62
CA ILE A 511 -2.09 -14.71 -17.84
C ILE A 511 -1.61 -14.70 -19.29
N THR A 512 -1.66 -13.54 -19.95
CA THR A 512 -1.22 -13.41 -21.33
C THR A 512 0.22 -13.91 -21.53
N GLY A 513 0.41 -14.74 -22.55
CA GLY A 513 1.66 -15.45 -22.83
C GLY A 513 1.83 -16.79 -22.09
N TYR A 514 0.84 -17.22 -21.31
CA TYR A 514 0.77 -18.53 -20.65
C TYR A 514 -0.53 -19.25 -21.03
N GLY A 515 -0.63 -20.55 -20.70
CA GLY A 515 -1.87 -21.32 -20.83
C GLY A 515 -2.50 -21.25 -22.21
N SER A 516 -3.80 -20.95 -22.28
CA SER A 516 -4.56 -20.77 -23.53
C SER A 516 -4.30 -19.43 -24.22
N ARG A 517 -3.71 -18.45 -23.53
CA ARG A 517 -3.46 -17.08 -24.02
C ARG A 517 -2.07 -16.92 -24.63
N GLN A 518 -1.66 -17.92 -25.42
CA GLN A 518 -0.43 -17.88 -26.19
C GLN A 518 -0.68 -17.19 -27.54
N ASN A 519 0.36 -16.58 -28.13
CA ASN A 519 0.33 -15.90 -29.45
C ASN A 519 -0.29 -14.49 -29.48
N PHE A 520 -0.04 -13.68 -28.46
CA PHE A 520 -0.36 -12.25 -28.48
C PHE A 520 0.70 -11.45 -29.23
N THR A 521 0.26 -10.39 -29.91
CA THR A 521 1.13 -9.43 -30.61
C THR A 521 1.23 -8.16 -29.79
N GLN A 522 2.43 -7.61 -29.68
CA GLN A 522 2.68 -6.34 -29.02
C GLN A 522 1.94 -5.20 -29.78
N PRO A 523 1.03 -4.46 -29.12
CA PRO A 523 0.21 -3.44 -29.79
C PRO A 523 0.97 -2.12 -30.05
N PHE A 524 1.90 -1.74 -29.18
CA PHE A 524 2.68 -0.50 -29.28
C PHE A 524 4.16 -0.77 -29.00
N ALA A 525 5.06 -0.02 -29.64
CA ALA A 525 6.46 0.01 -29.27
C ALA A 525 6.64 0.67 -27.88
N ALA A 526 7.68 0.30 -27.13
CA ALA A 526 7.88 0.81 -25.76
C ALA A 526 8.05 2.34 -25.75
N GLU A 527 8.74 2.89 -26.75
CA GLU A 527 8.91 4.34 -26.96
C GLU A 527 7.62 5.11 -27.30
N ASN A 528 6.56 4.38 -27.67
CA ASN A 528 5.24 4.93 -27.96
C ASN A 528 4.26 4.76 -26.79
N ILE A 529 4.73 4.30 -25.63
CA ILE A 529 3.96 4.23 -24.40
C ILE A 529 4.56 5.21 -23.40
N ILE A 530 3.72 5.97 -22.71
CA ILE A 530 4.12 6.80 -21.56
C ILE A 530 3.23 6.46 -20.36
N ILE A 531 3.86 6.26 -19.20
CA ILE A 531 3.12 6.06 -17.95
C ILE A 531 2.85 7.42 -17.31
N LEU A 532 1.61 7.67 -16.91
CA LEU A 532 1.19 8.86 -16.19
C LEU A 532 0.91 8.51 -14.73
N TYR A 533 1.52 9.28 -13.83
CA TYR A 533 1.37 9.17 -12.39
C TYR A 533 1.02 10.50 -11.73
N ASP A 534 0.50 10.41 -10.52
CA ASP A 534 0.32 11.46 -9.50
C ASP A 534 1.12 11.17 -8.21
N GLY A 535 1.91 10.09 -8.19
CA GLY A 535 2.62 9.59 -7.01
C GLY A 535 1.83 8.59 -6.17
N TYR A 536 0.53 8.39 -6.42
CA TYR A 536 -0.35 7.55 -5.60
C TYR A 536 -0.15 6.05 -5.84
N CYS A 537 0.24 5.66 -7.05
CA CYS A 537 0.45 4.27 -7.49
C CYS A 537 1.06 3.38 -6.40
N ALA A 538 0.32 2.33 -6.00
CA ALA A 538 0.65 1.45 -4.89
C ALA A 538 0.40 -0.04 -5.21
N SER A 539 1.02 -0.94 -4.45
CA SER A 539 0.79 -2.39 -4.50
C SER A 539 0.94 -2.93 -5.94
N THR A 540 -0.05 -3.64 -6.48
CA THR A 540 -0.06 -4.15 -7.86
C THR A 540 0.25 -3.08 -8.92
N CYS A 541 -0.09 -1.82 -8.69
CA CYS A 541 0.30 -0.73 -9.60
C CYS A 541 1.82 -0.58 -9.67
N ILE A 542 2.53 -0.72 -8.54
CA ILE A 542 4.01 -0.76 -8.49
C ILE A 542 4.53 -1.94 -9.29
N ILE A 543 3.94 -3.14 -9.13
CA ILE A 543 4.39 -4.33 -9.86
C ILE A 543 4.30 -4.11 -11.39
N LEU A 544 3.16 -3.63 -11.89
CA LEU A 544 3.00 -3.28 -13.30
C LEU A 544 4.02 -2.22 -13.72
N SER A 545 4.19 -1.18 -12.92
CA SER A 545 5.09 -0.07 -13.19
C SER A 545 6.55 -0.51 -13.29
N GLU A 546 6.98 -1.40 -12.39
CA GLU A 546 8.32 -1.97 -12.38
C GLU A 546 8.59 -2.80 -13.65
N PHE A 547 7.62 -3.62 -14.09
CA PHE A 547 7.76 -4.36 -15.35
C PHE A 547 7.83 -3.42 -16.55
N LEU A 548 6.95 -2.42 -16.63
CA LEU A 548 6.97 -1.45 -17.72
C LEU A 548 8.30 -0.67 -17.76
N LYS A 549 8.78 -0.23 -16.61
CA LYS A 549 10.01 0.58 -16.50
C LYS A 549 11.28 -0.24 -16.72
N TRP A 550 11.44 -1.35 -15.99
CA TRP A 550 12.68 -2.11 -15.96
C TRP A 550 12.76 -3.18 -17.03
N ASP A 551 11.65 -3.83 -17.38
CA ASP A 551 11.64 -4.92 -18.35
C ASP A 551 11.36 -4.42 -19.77
N ALA A 552 10.44 -3.47 -19.93
CA ALA A 552 10.10 -2.91 -21.25
C ALA A 552 10.77 -1.57 -21.57
N GLY A 553 11.30 -0.85 -20.57
CA GLY A 553 11.98 0.44 -20.79
C GLY A 553 11.05 1.63 -21.02
N VAL A 554 9.75 1.48 -20.73
CA VAL A 554 8.72 2.52 -20.89
C VAL A 554 9.05 3.72 -20.01
N LYS A 555 8.81 4.93 -20.52
CA LYS A 555 9.10 6.21 -19.85
C LYS A 555 7.91 6.66 -19.00
N SER A 556 8.17 7.50 -17.98
CA SER A 556 7.10 7.99 -17.11
C SER A 556 7.08 9.50 -16.90
N VAL A 557 5.88 10.02 -16.72
CA VAL A 557 5.58 11.38 -16.26
C VAL A 557 4.88 11.29 -14.90
N ALA A 558 5.28 12.12 -13.94
CA ALA A 558 4.58 12.28 -12.67
C ALA A 558 4.14 13.73 -12.47
N MET A 559 2.90 13.89 -12.01
CA MET A 559 2.24 15.17 -11.76
C MET A 559 2.48 15.66 -10.33
N GLY A 560 2.59 16.98 -10.15
CA GLY A 560 2.56 17.62 -8.83
C GLY A 560 3.89 17.58 -8.07
N GLY A 561 3.82 17.25 -6.79
CA GLY A 561 4.87 17.28 -5.77
C GLY A 561 4.90 18.59 -4.97
N ARG A 562 5.78 18.64 -3.97
CA ARG A 562 6.01 19.84 -3.15
C ARG A 562 6.48 21.02 -4.01
N PRO A 563 6.26 22.29 -3.59
CA PRO A 563 6.50 23.49 -4.41
C PRO A 563 8.00 23.81 -4.59
N ASN A 564 8.70 22.96 -5.34
CA ASN A 564 10.12 23.03 -5.67
C ASN A 564 10.35 22.46 -7.07
N LYS A 565 11.59 22.49 -7.58
CA LYS A 565 11.98 21.93 -8.89
C LYS A 565 12.68 20.57 -8.80
N ASP A 566 12.54 19.87 -7.68
CA ASP A 566 13.21 18.59 -7.48
C ASP A 566 12.53 17.49 -8.31
N PRO A 567 13.21 16.37 -8.60
CA PRO A 567 12.56 15.21 -9.20
C PRO A 567 11.52 14.60 -8.24
N ILE A 568 10.52 13.91 -8.81
CA ILE A 568 9.43 13.25 -8.08
C ILE A 568 9.36 11.76 -8.45
N GLN A 569 8.89 10.92 -7.53
CA GLN A 569 8.56 9.52 -7.80
C GLN A 569 7.13 9.40 -8.34
N GLY A 570 6.93 8.65 -9.43
CA GLY A 570 5.57 8.26 -9.86
C GLY A 570 4.97 7.15 -8.99
N MET A 571 5.85 6.34 -8.41
CA MET A 571 5.58 5.18 -7.58
C MET A 571 5.83 5.52 -6.11
N GLY A 572 4.94 6.30 -5.51
CA GLY A 572 5.11 6.80 -4.13
C GLY A 572 4.26 6.08 -3.09
N GLY A 573 3.29 5.26 -3.50
CA GLY A 573 2.51 4.39 -2.60
C GLY A 573 3.33 3.22 -2.05
N VAL A 574 2.64 2.21 -1.48
CA VAL A 574 3.33 1.03 -0.94
C VAL A 574 3.95 0.18 -2.06
N LYS A 575 5.23 -0.17 -1.93
CA LYS A 575 5.98 -0.99 -2.90
C LYS A 575 6.07 -2.49 -2.55
N GLY A 576 5.37 -2.91 -1.49
CA GLY A 576 5.12 -4.32 -1.17
C GLY A 576 4.41 -5.07 -2.30
N ALA A 577 4.83 -6.31 -2.56
CA ALA A 577 4.29 -7.16 -3.62
C ALA A 577 3.03 -7.92 -3.22
N GLN A 578 2.76 -8.07 -1.92
CA GLN A 578 1.57 -8.73 -1.40
C GLN A 578 1.31 -8.32 0.04
N SER A 579 0.05 -8.05 0.37
CA SER A 579 -0.42 -7.83 1.74
C SER A 579 -1.20 -9.04 2.25
N PHE A 580 -1.11 -9.32 3.55
CA PHE A 580 -2.02 -10.21 4.26
C PHE A 580 -2.76 -9.44 5.34
N GLY A 581 -4.08 -9.64 5.43
CA GLY A 581 -4.84 -9.27 6.63
C GLY A 581 -4.47 -10.19 7.79
N TRP A 582 -4.69 -9.75 9.03
CA TRP A 582 -4.38 -10.62 10.18
C TRP A 582 -5.36 -11.81 10.25
N SER A 583 -6.56 -11.66 9.68
CA SER A 583 -7.49 -12.78 9.45
C SER A 583 -6.96 -13.84 8.48
N ASP A 584 -6.20 -13.44 7.46
CA ASP A 584 -5.60 -14.39 6.51
C ASP A 584 -4.50 -15.19 7.23
N ILE A 585 -3.67 -14.51 8.03
CA ILE A 585 -2.64 -15.15 8.86
C ILE A 585 -3.28 -16.13 9.85
N LEU A 586 -4.34 -15.72 10.54
CA LEU A 586 -5.05 -16.57 11.51
C LEU A 586 -5.69 -17.78 10.82
N TYR A 587 -6.30 -17.59 9.65
CA TYR A 587 -6.89 -18.67 8.87
C TYR A 587 -5.86 -19.75 8.50
N GLU A 588 -4.68 -19.35 8.03
CA GLU A 588 -3.61 -20.27 7.68
C GLU A 588 -3.06 -21.00 8.93
N ALA A 589 -2.95 -20.30 10.06
CA ALA A 589 -2.56 -20.90 11.33
C ALA A 589 -3.61 -21.92 11.83
N GLU A 590 -4.90 -21.63 11.73
CA GLU A 590 -5.99 -22.55 12.08
C GLU A 590 -6.03 -23.78 11.18
N ALA A 591 -5.80 -23.59 9.87
CA ALA A 591 -5.69 -24.69 8.91
C ALA A 591 -4.50 -25.62 9.23
N ALA A 592 -3.37 -25.05 9.65
CA ALA A 592 -2.20 -25.81 10.10
C ALA A 592 -2.44 -26.51 11.45
N LEU A 593 -3.12 -25.85 12.40
CA LEU A 593 -3.45 -26.41 13.73
C LEU A 593 -4.26 -27.70 13.65
N ALA A 594 -5.06 -27.90 12.61
CA ALA A 594 -5.84 -29.13 12.40
C ALA A 594 -4.98 -30.41 12.29
N ILE A 595 -3.70 -30.26 11.91
CA ILE A 595 -2.75 -31.35 11.70
C ILE A 595 -1.40 -31.14 12.41
N ALA A 596 -1.29 -30.10 13.24
CA ALA A 596 -0.08 -29.75 13.96
C ALA A 596 0.25 -30.72 15.11
N THR A 597 1.53 -30.88 15.43
CA THR A 597 1.97 -31.48 16.69
C THR A 597 1.70 -30.54 17.88
N PRO A 598 1.73 -31.02 19.13
CA PRO A 598 1.59 -30.16 20.30
C PRO A 598 2.61 -29.01 20.37
N GLU A 599 3.85 -29.25 19.93
CA GLU A 599 4.92 -28.24 19.91
C GLU A 599 4.64 -27.15 18.86
N GLN A 600 4.26 -27.56 17.65
CA GLN A 600 3.86 -26.63 16.58
C GLN A 600 2.61 -25.82 16.98
N ALA A 601 1.63 -26.49 17.61
CA ALA A 601 0.42 -25.83 18.09
C ALA A 601 0.73 -24.76 19.15
N ALA A 602 1.73 -24.94 20.00
CA ALA A 602 2.12 -23.92 20.99
C ALA A 602 2.62 -22.63 20.34
N ILE A 603 3.26 -22.72 19.16
CA ILE A 603 3.70 -21.57 18.37
C ILE A 603 2.49 -20.87 17.74
N LEU A 604 1.63 -21.62 17.07
CA LEU A 604 0.50 -21.08 16.32
C LEU A 604 -0.60 -20.49 17.21
N ASN A 605 -0.83 -21.05 18.41
CA ASN A 605 -1.80 -20.53 19.39
C ASN A 605 -1.43 -19.15 19.97
N LYS A 606 -0.25 -18.59 19.65
CA LYS A 606 0.06 -17.18 19.93
C LYS A 606 -0.82 -16.24 19.09
N LEU A 607 -1.23 -16.66 17.89
CA LEU A 607 -2.16 -15.95 17.02
C LEU A 607 -3.59 -16.16 17.52
N ASN A 608 -4.32 -15.07 17.73
CA ASN A 608 -5.71 -15.09 18.16
C ASN A 608 -6.49 -13.94 17.52
N ASP A 609 -7.81 -13.94 17.67
CA ASP A 609 -8.71 -13.01 16.99
C ASP A 609 -8.91 -11.67 17.70
N ILE A 610 -8.34 -11.46 18.89
CA ILE A 610 -8.50 -10.22 19.67
C ILE A 610 -8.22 -8.97 18.82
N PRO A 611 -7.05 -8.83 18.15
CA PRO A 611 -6.80 -7.62 17.38
C PRO A 611 -7.67 -7.48 16.14
N ILE A 612 -8.13 -8.59 15.55
CA ILE A 612 -9.06 -8.58 14.43
C ILE A 612 -10.41 -8.00 14.88
N GLN A 613 -10.92 -8.45 16.02
CA GLN A 613 -12.18 -7.95 16.59
C GLN A 613 -12.08 -6.51 17.11
N ARG A 614 -10.90 -6.14 17.62
CA ARG A 614 -10.58 -4.82 18.19
C ARG A 614 -10.09 -3.79 17.16
N SER A 615 -10.30 -4.03 15.87
CA SER A 615 -9.95 -3.10 14.79
C SER A 615 -11.04 -3.00 13.72
N SER A 616 -10.95 -1.97 12.88
CA SER A 616 -11.75 -1.83 11.66
C SER A 616 -10.98 -2.27 10.40
N SER A 617 -9.66 -2.36 10.50
CA SER A 617 -8.76 -2.88 9.47
C SER A 617 -7.42 -3.23 10.11
N ASN A 618 -6.78 -4.26 9.60
CA ASN A 618 -5.47 -4.73 10.01
C ASN A 618 -4.81 -5.45 8.83
N SER A 619 -3.53 -5.22 8.62
CA SER A 619 -2.76 -5.94 7.60
C SER A 619 -1.26 -5.75 7.79
N VAL A 620 -0.49 -6.58 7.10
CA VAL A 620 0.96 -6.47 6.96
C VAL A 620 1.35 -6.49 5.48
N ASN A 621 2.47 -5.85 5.17
CA ASN A 621 3.22 -6.10 3.95
C ASN A 621 3.93 -7.44 4.09
N LEU A 622 3.34 -8.48 3.51
CA LEU A 622 3.81 -9.86 3.66
C LEU A 622 5.04 -10.14 2.79
N ARG A 623 5.02 -9.62 1.56
CA ARG A 623 5.95 -10.02 0.50
C ARG A 623 6.69 -8.82 -0.06
N ASP A 624 8.01 -8.80 0.11
CA ASP A 624 8.88 -7.79 -0.49
C ASP A 624 8.94 -7.95 -2.00
N LEU A 625 9.00 -6.82 -2.71
CA LEU A 625 9.51 -6.74 -4.08
C LEU A 625 10.99 -6.38 -4.05
N ILE A 626 11.83 -7.11 -4.79
CA ILE A 626 13.26 -6.80 -4.94
C ILE A 626 13.53 -6.35 -6.37
N THR A 627 13.92 -5.10 -6.55
CA THR A 627 14.21 -4.58 -7.89
C THR A 627 15.52 -5.20 -8.44
N PRO A 628 15.68 -5.29 -9.77
CA PRO A 628 16.85 -5.95 -10.37
C PRO A 628 18.22 -5.41 -9.90
N ASN A 629 18.30 -4.13 -9.54
CA ASN A 629 19.55 -3.50 -9.09
C ASN A 629 19.91 -3.87 -7.63
N HIS A 630 18.94 -4.36 -6.87
CA HIS A 630 19.09 -4.73 -5.46
C HIS A 630 19.09 -6.25 -5.25
N LEU A 631 19.31 -7.07 -6.28
CA LEU A 631 19.41 -8.53 -6.09
C LEU A 631 20.61 -8.99 -5.24
N VAL A 632 21.62 -8.14 -5.06
CA VAL A 632 22.83 -8.46 -4.29
C VAL A 632 22.67 -8.12 -2.82
N ASP A 633 22.21 -6.91 -2.50
CA ASP A 633 21.97 -6.44 -1.13
C ASP A 633 20.56 -6.79 -0.63
N GLN A 634 19.67 -7.19 -1.53
CA GLN A 634 18.25 -7.45 -1.31
C GLN A 634 17.56 -6.36 -0.49
N THR A 635 17.90 -5.10 -0.76
CA THR A 635 17.12 -3.98 -0.22
C THR A 635 15.71 -4.02 -0.84
N PRO A 636 14.63 -4.06 -0.03
CA PRO A 636 13.28 -4.10 -0.56
C PRO A 636 12.96 -2.80 -1.31
N ALA A 637 12.17 -2.90 -2.37
CA ALA A 637 11.77 -1.77 -3.20
C ALA A 637 11.16 -0.63 -2.37
N GLN A 638 10.51 -0.99 -1.26
CA GLN A 638 10.04 -0.11 -0.19
C GLN A 638 11.04 0.99 0.19
N MET A 639 12.33 0.66 0.27
CA MET A 639 13.38 1.55 0.76
C MET A 639 14.13 2.25 -0.38
N VAL A 640 13.69 2.04 -1.64
CA VAL A 640 14.38 2.49 -2.84
C VAL A 640 13.60 3.61 -3.51
N ALA A 641 14.23 4.79 -3.61
CA ALA A 641 13.66 5.92 -4.33
C ALA A 641 13.82 5.74 -5.86
N GLU A 642 12.73 5.91 -6.60
CA GLU A 642 12.66 5.75 -8.04
C GLU A 642 11.92 6.90 -8.71
N TYR A 643 12.70 7.85 -9.21
CA TYR A 643 12.16 9.03 -9.86
C TYR A 643 11.57 8.73 -11.25
N SER A 644 10.54 9.52 -11.60
CA SER A 644 9.98 9.57 -12.95
C SER A 644 10.93 10.28 -13.93
N ASP A 645 10.81 9.96 -15.22
CA ASP A 645 11.66 10.58 -16.25
C ASP A 645 11.33 12.07 -16.46
N CYS A 646 10.08 12.46 -16.19
CA CYS A 646 9.59 13.83 -16.34
C CYS A 646 8.65 14.18 -15.19
N ARG A 647 8.80 15.39 -14.64
CA ARG A 647 7.87 16.02 -13.71
C ARG A 647 7.05 17.09 -14.42
N LEU A 648 5.74 17.12 -14.21
CA LEU A 648 4.87 18.21 -14.62
C LEU A 648 4.11 18.78 -13.42
N TYR A 649 3.78 20.07 -13.46
CA TYR A 649 2.89 20.67 -12.49
C TYR A 649 1.45 20.68 -13.00
N TRP A 650 0.50 20.59 -12.08
CA TRP A 650 -0.90 20.83 -12.35
C TRP A 650 -1.15 22.27 -12.78
N THR A 651 -2.06 22.47 -13.73
CA THR A 651 -2.53 23.78 -14.17
C THR A 651 -4.04 23.89 -13.96
N ALA A 652 -4.60 25.10 -13.91
CA ALA A 652 -6.03 25.28 -13.62
C ALA A 652 -6.97 24.47 -14.56
N PRO A 653 -6.75 24.38 -15.88
CA PRO A 653 -7.58 23.53 -16.75
C PRO A 653 -7.55 22.04 -16.39
N MET A 654 -6.45 21.54 -15.84
CA MET A 654 -6.29 20.13 -15.46
C MET A 654 -7.11 19.75 -14.22
N ILE A 655 -7.46 20.71 -13.36
CA ILE A 655 -8.22 20.46 -12.14
C ILE A 655 -9.64 19.98 -12.46
N THR A 656 -10.25 20.51 -13.53
CA THR A 656 -11.64 20.21 -13.89
C THR A 656 -11.77 19.23 -15.05
N ASP A 657 -10.71 19.07 -15.86
CA ASP A 657 -10.70 18.28 -17.09
C ASP A 657 -9.44 17.39 -17.18
N VAL A 658 -9.64 16.09 -17.00
CA VAL A 658 -8.56 15.09 -17.06
C VAL A 658 -7.93 15.01 -18.45
N SER A 659 -8.66 15.35 -19.53
CA SER A 659 -8.09 15.35 -20.88
C SER A 659 -6.95 16.36 -21.02
N LYS A 660 -6.96 17.45 -20.24
CA LYS A 660 -5.85 18.41 -20.20
C LYS A 660 -4.60 17.87 -19.54
N VAL A 661 -4.73 16.89 -18.64
CA VAL A 661 -3.60 16.14 -18.09
C VAL A 661 -3.01 15.26 -19.19
N TRP A 662 -3.85 14.48 -19.87
CA TRP A 662 -3.43 13.59 -20.95
C TRP A 662 -2.76 14.35 -22.11
N GLU A 663 -3.32 15.49 -22.51
CA GLU A 663 -2.74 16.39 -23.52
C GLU A 663 -1.34 16.89 -23.10
N ALA A 664 -1.16 17.31 -21.85
CA ALA A 664 0.14 17.79 -21.36
C ALA A 664 1.19 16.67 -21.30
N VAL A 665 0.79 15.48 -20.86
CA VAL A 665 1.65 14.29 -20.84
C VAL A 665 2.06 13.88 -22.24
N ALA A 666 1.11 13.82 -23.19
CA ALA A 666 1.40 13.53 -24.58
C ALA A 666 2.30 14.60 -25.22
N THR A 667 2.12 15.87 -24.85
CA THR A 667 2.98 16.97 -25.29
C THR A 667 4.40 16.82 -24.78
N ALA A 668 4.60 16.48 -23.51
CA ALA A 668 5.91 16.22 -22.92
C ALA A 668 6.58 14.97 -23.54
N ALA A 669 5.81 13.92 -23.81
CA ALA A 669 6.33 12.67 -24.36
C ALA A 669 6.70 12.76 -25.84
N TRP A 670 5.86 13.40 -26.67
CA TRP A 670 5.98 13.34 -28.13
C TRP A 670 5.83 14.68 -28.85
N GLY A 671 5.31 15.71 -28.19
CA GLY A 671 5.07 17.03 -28.76
C GLY A 671 6.22 18.04 -28.58
N GLY A 672 7.30 17.66 -27.90
CA GLY A 672 8.43 18.55 -27.58
C GLY A 672 8.18 19.49 -26.39
N GLY A 673 7.19 19.19 -25.55
CA GLY A 673 6.92 19.91 -24.30
C GLY A 673 8.07 19.78 -23.31
N SER A 674 8.31 20.83 -22.53
CA SER A 674 9.31 20.81 -21.45
C SER A 674 8.72 20.24 -20.16
N CYS A 675 9.53 19.50 -19.42
CA CYS A 675 9.22 19.09 -18.05
C CYS A 675 9.62 20.21 -17.08
N ALA A 676 8.93 20.29 -15.94
CA ALA A 676 9.36 21.13 -14.83
C ALA A 676 10.71 20.67 -14.26
N GLU A 677 10.92 19.36 -14.25
CA GLU A 677 12.20 18.69 -13.96
C GLU A 677 12.30 17.39 -14.77
N GLY A 678 13.52 17.01 -15.16
CA GLY A 678 13.77 15.85 -16.02
C GLY A 678 13.46 16.10 -17.50
N ALA A 679 13.38 15.02 -18.28
CA ALA A 679 13.05 15.06 -19.70
C ALA A 679 12.69 13.67 -20.23
N ILE A 680 11.73 13.60 -21.16
CA ILE A 680 11.49 12.40 -21.94
C ILE A 680 12.50 12.37 -23.10
N SER A 681 13.61 11.65 -22.91
CA SER A 681 14.58 11.46 -24.00
C SER A 681 14.09 10.37 -24.97
N ASN A 682 14.09 10.68 -26.27
CA ASN A 682 13.87 9.71 -27.34
C ASN A 682 15.03 8.70 -27.50
N SER A 683 16.01 8.70 -26.57
CA SER A 683 17.10 7.74 -26.62
C SER A 683 16.64 6.41 -26.01
N THR A 684 16.65 5.36 -26.83
CA THR A 684 16.33 3.96 -26.49
C THR A 684 17.30 3.32 -25.49
N LYS A 685 18.11 4.10 -24.78
CA LYS A 685 19.13 3.64 -23.86
C LYS A 685 18.94 4.26 -22.48
N ARG A 686 17.88 3.85 -21.77
CA ARG A 686 18.14 3.53 -20.36
C ARG A 686 19.22 2.45 -20.40
N GLY A 687 20.33 2.62 -19.69
CA GLY A 687 21.45 1.68 -19.62
C GLY A 687 21.07 0.37 -18.93
N ILE A 688 19.98 -0.26 -19.38
CA ILE A 688 19.74 -1.67 -19.19
C ILE A 688 20.64 -2.32 -20.24
N ASP A 689 21.62 -3.09 -19.80
CA ASP A 689 22.44 -3.93 -20.67
C ASP A 689 21.54 -4.84 -21.51
N ALA A 690 21.05 -4.37 -22.67
CA ALA A 690 20.16 -5.08 -23.60
C ALA A 690 18.85 -5.63 -22.98
N PRO A 691 17.84 -5.99 -23.78
CA PRO A 691 16.92 -7.03 -23.36
C PRO A 691 17.78 -8.29 -23.16
N VAL A 692 18.20 -8.56 -21.91
CA VAL A 692 18.98 -9.77 -21.65
C VAL A 692 18.01 -10.93 -21.84
N ARG A 693 18.00 -11.50 -23.04
CA ARG A 693 17.70 -12.91 -23.24
C ARG A 693 18.79 -13.69 -22.50
N GLY A 694 18.72 -13.73 -21.16
CA GLY A 694 19.75 -14.36 -20.33
C GLY A 694 19.81 -13.85 -18.90
N ARG A 695 20.35 -14.72 -18.04
CA ARG A 695 20.52 -14.49 -16.60
C ARG A 695 21.48 -13.33 -16.30
N SER A 696 21.12 -12.47 -15.36
CA SER A 696 21.99 -11.46 -14.73
C SER A 696 23.24 -12.11 -14.13
N PRO A 697 24.34 -11.35 -13.91
CA PRO A 697 25.54 -11.89 -13.27
C PRO A 697 25.27 -12.51 -11.90
N TRP A 698 24.32 -11.97 -11.14
CA TRP A 698 23.87 -12.55 -9.89
C TRP A 698 23.10 -13.86 -10.12
N GLU A 699 22.15 -13.90 -11.05
CA GLU A 699 21.38 -15.12 -11.38
C GLU A 699 22.29 -16.25 -11.88
N LYS A 700 23.37 -15.91 -12.61
CA LYS A 700 24.40 -16.86 -13.04
C LYS A 700 25.19 -17.41 -11.85
N ARG A 701 25.53 -16.56 -10.87
CA ARG A 701 26.23 -16.97 -9.65
C ARG A 701 25.35 -17.87 -8.79
N GLU A 702 24.07 -17.56 -8.63
CA GLU A 702 23.19 -18.43 -7.84
C GLU A 702 22.87 -19.75 -8.52
N ALA A 703 22.69 -19.72 -9.84
CA ALA A 703 22.62 -20.96 -10.61
C ALA A 703 23.89 -21.83 -10.46
N ALA A 704 25.07 -21.22 -10.32
CA ALA A 704 26.32 -21.93 -10.09
C ALA A 704 26.45 -22.46 -8.64
N ARG A 705 26.04 -21.68 -7.63
CA ARG A 705 25.99 -22.11 -6.22
C ARG A 705 25.06 -23.30 -6.02
N LYS A 706 23.85 -23.30 -6.63
CA LYS A 706 22.94 -24.46 -6.57
C LYS A 706 23.54 -25.71 -7.23
N ARG A 707 24.26 -25.57 -8.36
CA ARG A 707 24.98 -26.69 -8.97
C ARG A 707 26.09 -27.24 -8.06
N ALA A 708 26.75 -26.39 -7.27
CA ALA A 708 27.75 -26.81 -6.31
C ALA A 708 27.13 -27.51 -5.08
N ASN A 709 25.99 -27.02 -4.58
CA ASN A 709 25.28 -27.62 -3.44
C ASN A 709 24.50 -28.91 -3.79
N MET A 710 24.24 -29.18 -5.08
CA MET A 710 23.76 -30.50 -5.55
C MET A 710 24.84 -31.59 -5.54
N VAL A 711 26.10 -31.26 -5.23
CA VAL A 711 27.15 -32.28 -5.04
C VAL A 711 27.04 -32.83 -3.62
N ILE A 712 26.38 -33.97 -3.48
CA ILE A 712 26.30 -34.78 -2.26
C ILE A 712 27.72 -34.93 -1.66
N PRO A 713 27.94 -34.70 -0.36
CA PRO A 713 29.20 -35.04 0.28
C PRO A 713 29.44 -36.54 0.13
N ARG A 714 30.46 -36.94 -0.63
CA ARG A 714 31.00 -38.31 -0.56
C ARG A 714 31.73 -38.46 0.76
N ASP A 715 30.99 -38.70 1.84
CA ASP A 715 31.56 -39.20 3.09
C ASP A 715 30.54 -40.05 3.84
N SER A 716 30.36 -41.29 3.37
CA SER A 716 30.00 -42.40 4.25
C SER A 716 31.07 -43.47 4.13
N LYS A 717 31.95 -43.53 5.14
CA LYS A 717 32.91 -44.61 5.33
C LYS A 717 32.15 -45.93 5.54
N PRO A 718 32.42 -47.00 4.79
CA PRO A 718 31.92 -48.32 5.15
C PRO A 718 32.73 -48.89 6.33
N GLY A 719 32.03 -49.35 7.36
CA GLY A 719 32.62 -50.02 8.52
C GLY A 719 33.32 -51.34 8.16
N PRO A 720 34.27 -51.81 9.00
CA PRO A 720 35.15 -52.91 8.64
C PRO A 720 34.51 -54.26 8.93
N LEU A 721 34.31 -55.09 7.89
CA LEU A 721 34.13 -56.53 8.04
C LEU A 721 35.08 -57.27 7.09
N PHE A 722 36.12 -57.82 7.72
CA PHE A 722 36.90 -59.01 7.40
C PHE A 722 37.07 -59.47 5.94
N ALA A 723 38.34 -59.34 5.52
CA ALA A 723 39.11 -60.05 4.51
C ALA A 723 38.66 -61.47 4.09
N ALA A 724 38.75 -61.76 2.77
CA ALA A 724 39.65 -62.79 2.24
C ALA A 724 39.74 -62.82 0.69
N SER A 725 40.98 -62.98 0.24
CA SER A 725 41.45 -63.66 -0.98
C SER A 725 41.63 -62.90 -2.31
N ARG A 726 42.85 -63.10 -2.81
CA ARG A 726 43.55 -62.55 -3.98
C ARG A 726 43.13 -63.21 -5.31
N GLN A 727 43.69 -62.62 -6.38
CA GLN A 727 43.87 -63.09 -7.78
C GLN A 727 42.79 -62.52 -8.71
N GLY A 728 43.08 -61.81 -9.80
CA GLY A 728 44.27 -61.67 -10.63
C GLY A 728 43.84 -61.74 -12.10
N THR A 729 44.42 -60.91 -12.99
CA THR A 729 44.33 -60.94 -14.48
C THR A 729 42.97 -60.56 -15.11
N LYS A 730 42.85 -60.05 -16.35
CA LYS A 730 43.60 -59.15 -17.26
C LYS A 730 42.56 -58.81 -18.38
N ALA A 731 42.63 -57.61 -18.94
CA ALA A 731 42.23 -57.17 -20.30
C ALA A 731 40.85 -57.56 -20.93
N ILE A 732 40.00 -56.54 -21.17
CA ILE A 732 39.43 -55.99 -22.44
C ILE A 732 39.25 -56.98 -23.63
N PRO A 733 38.17 -56.88 -24.45
CA PRO A 733 37.30 -55.71 -24.70
C PRO A 733 35.86 -55.78 -24.18
#